data_AF-D5U7Q7-F1
#
_entry.id   AF-D5U7Q7-F1
#
_cell.length_a   1.000
_cell.length_b   1.000
_cell.length_c   1.000
_cell.angle_alpha   90.00
_cell.angle_beta   90.00
_cell.angle_gamma   90.00
#
_symmetry.space_group_name_H-M   'P 1'
#
loop_
_entity.id
_entity.type
_entity.pdbx_description
1 polymer ?
#
loop_
_entity_poly.entity_id
_entity_poly.type
_entity_poly.pdbx_seq_one_letter_code
_entity_poly.pdbx_strand_id
1 'polypeptide(L)'
;MKKYKPETKEELEKLVYTDGIKLYDVDTSLITDMSELFYKSSRKDFEGIEDWDVSNVEDMSYMFAYMSYDSFESRSKAKFNRNLNNWNVSKVKHMSFMFYYCHDFNQPLDKWDVSNVEDMFRMFDNCKKFNQPLNSWNVSNVTNMSGMFQVAESFNQPLDKWDVSNVTTMRAMFNYAKAFNQDISNWNVSKVEDMGYMFSICVNFNQPLNDWDVSKVKTMEGMFRSAFKFNQPLDKWDTSKVENMNEMFSQCDSFNQPLNSWNVSNVKTMESMFRSTEAFNQPLDKWNTKKLKTMFGMFDFAKGYNCFDSLSKWDLNKVSEMSNLCFEKYEELPLKIKAYLQAFYGSYKDYLTITKENVKEVYDLISKDTNKKILSLKKRLESEFSEELSSVTDNYNFKTIEEAEKYVEDNYNKKDDKKVSFINDYKVLIKDKSREVENKVLKYIYLEYLLLKRDVKRLMQVDNIVNLLDKESFINFAKNIYEETNKETAAFIYAIYGGDEAIKDIYKKEHDTKLSLIIIKLNIESKYALRLLYEIYSNTKKSEVRYEAYNLIEEVMKKMDISYNEFQLRYSSDFGFDSKGEKTLNKNYKLILNSDYSLRLFDINNNKELKRLPQNFDEDLKEEVTKLRKEIPSFMKDTSSALAILLASGEKYSYDVFKEVFIDNAMMNRFASSLIWNLYDKDDNFITTFRYSGDGSYSNCEDEEVKIDDNTFIGLASPVEMDDDTINKWRKQLEDYEIAQPLQQLTVIKLDKDNLKNEVEKIDNLEIAYGTFEAFGARYEMYSEYIGYDVVKSYSLKTKNGDTFTIDADVDSNTDFHDRVKIDIYFDNENGEEVSKRFIYTLLVLMIWDFRLTDLF
;
A
#
# COMPACT_ATOMS: atom_id res chain seq x y z
N MET A 1 70.37 30.68 11.56
CA MET A 1 70.29 30.56 10.09
C MET A 1 69.34 29.42 9.78
N LYS A 2 68.36 29.65 8.90
CA LYS A 2 67.47 28.59 8.41
C LYS A 2 68.31 27.57 7.64
N LYS A 3 68.05 26.28 7.83
CA LYS A 3 68.87 25.18 7.29
C LYS A 3 68.36 24.65 5.95
N TYR A 4 67.06 24.80 5.70
CA TYR A 4 66.39 24.31 4.50
C TYR A 4 65.69 25.48 3.80
N LYS A 5 65.76 25.53 2.47
CA LYS A 5 65.09 26.55 1.64
C LYS A 5 64.46 25.86 0.42
N PRO A 6 63.27 25.27 0.56
CA PRO A 6 62.57 24.66 -0.56
C PRO A 6 62.21 25.70 -1.62
N GLU A 7 62.38 25.34 -2.89
CA GLU A 7 61.98 26.17 -4.04
C GLU A 7 60.59 25.81 -4.55
N THR A 8 60.09 24.60 -4.22
CA THR A 8 58.76 24.12 -4.64
C THR A 8 57.92 23.63 -3.45
N LYS A 9 56.60 23.54 -3.67
CA LYS A 9 55.66 22.97 -2.70
C LYS A 9 56.01 21.52 -2.34
N GLU A 10 56.40 20.69 -3.30
CA GLU A 10 56.74 19.28 -3.06
C GLU A 10 58.01 19.14 -2.21
N GLU A 11 58.98 20.05 -2.37
CA GLU A 11 60.15 20.11 -1.51
C GLU A 11 59.77 20.50 -0.08
N LEU A 12 58.91 21.52 0.08
CA LEU A 12 58.41 21.91 1.39
C LEU A 12 57.62 20.77 2.06
N GLU A 13 56.75 20.09 1.30
CA GLU A 13 55.94 18.97 1.76
C GLU A 13 56.83 17.84 2.31
N LYS A 14 57.87 17.44 1.57
CA LYS A 14 58.84 16.44 2.05
C LYS A 14 59.49 16.85 3.37
N LEU A 15 59.85 18.13 3.51
CA LEU A 15 60.48 18.65 4.73
C LEU A 15 59.50 18.63 5.93
N VAL A 16 58.24 19.01 5.74
CA VAL A 16 57.25 19.02 6.84
C VAL A 16 56.85 17.63 7.31
N TYR A 17 57.01 16.58 6.48
CA TYR A 17 56.76 15.19 6.87
C TYR A 17 58.03 14.40 7.26
N THR A 18 59.21 15.01 7.22
CA THR A 18 60.45 14.36 7.65
C THR A 18 60.65 14.48 9.17
N ASP A 19 60.81 13.34 9.84
CA ASP A 19 61.06 13.28 11.29
C ASP A 19 62.32 14.06 11.69
N GLY A 20 62.21 14.84 12.76
CA GLY A 20 63.32 15.63 13.33
C GLY A 20 63.53 17.01 12.69
N ILE A 21 62.87 17.34 11.57
CA ILE A 21 62.91 18.69 11.01
C ILE A 21 61.98 19.62 11.79
N LYS A 22 62.55 20.69 12.33
CA LYS A 22 61.84 21.74 13.06
C LYS A 22 61.39 22.84 12.10
N LEU A 23 60.18 23.37 12.25
CA LEU A 23 59.63 24.33 11.28
C LEU A 23 60.41 25.65 11.27
N TYR A 24 61.02 26.04 12.40
CA TYR A 24 61.93 27.21 12.47
C TYR A 24 63.22 27.05 11.63
N ASP A 25 63.59 25.82 11.25
CA ASP A 25 64.76 25.57 10.39
C ASP A 25 64.45 25.75 8.88
N VAL A 26 63.19 26.00 8.51
CA VAL A 26 62.71 26.05 7.10
C VAL A 26 62.43 27.48 6.63
N ASP A 27 63.02 27.87 5.49
CA ASP A 27 62.80 29.15 4.81
C ASP A 27 61.75 29.01 3.71
N THR A 28 60.54 29.47 3.98
CA THR A 28 59.39 29.41 3.06
C THR A 28 59.30 30.60 2.09
N SER A 29 60.27 31.53 2.09
CA SER A 29 60.18 32.80 1.34
C SER A 29 60.00 32.67 -0.17
N LEU A 30 60.30 31.51 -0.77
CA LEU A 30 60.13 31.24 -2.20
C LEU A 30 58.80 30.56 -2.55
N ILE A 31 58.04 30.10 -1.55
CA ILE A 31 56.85 29.27 -1.76
C ILE A 31 55.64 30.12 -2.09
N THR A 32 54.95 29.77 -3.19
CA THR A 32 53.74 30.46 -3.65
C THR A 32 52.46 29.65 -3.45
N ASP A 33 52.56 28.33 -3.22
CA ASP A 33 51.43 27.45 -2.99
C ASP A 33 51.66 26.60 -1.72
N MET A 34 50.76 26.73 -0.75
CA MET A 34 50.74 25.95 0.49
C MET A 34 49.45 25.13 0.64
N SER A 35 48.68 24.99 -0.44
CA SER A 35 47.47 24.17 -0.43
C SER A 35 47.78 22.73 0.02
N GLU A 36 46.91 22.15 0.83
CA GLU A 36 47.05 20.79 1.39
C GLU A 36 48.33 20.48 2.19
N LEU A 37 49.19 21.47 2.50
CA LEU A 37 50.51 21.20 3.09
C LEU A 37 50.48 20.36 4.37
N PHE A 38 49.50 20.60 5.25
CA PHE A 38 49.25 19.82 6.46
C PHE A 38 47.92 19.07 6.41
N TYR A 39 47.38 18.80 5.22
CA TYR A 39 46.13 18.06 5.06
C TYR A 39 46.20 16.70 5.74
N LYS A 40 45.29 16.46 6.71
CA LYS A 40 45.27 15.23 7.53
C LYS A 40 46.62 14.91 8.21
N SER A 41 47.47 15.91 8.42
CA SER A 41 48.81 15.71 8.96
C SER A 41 48.75 15.19 10.40
N SER A 42 49.51 14.13 10.70
CA SER A 42 49.67 13.58 12.06
C SER A 42 50.72 14.33 12.87
N ARG A 43 51.33 15.39 12.31
CA ARG A 43 52.36 16.20 12.96
C ARG A 43 51.81 16.80 14.26
N LYS A 44 52.56 16.67 15.35
CA LYS A 44 52.19 17.23 16.67
C LYS A 44 52.93 18.51 17.02
N ASP A 45 54.14 18.66 16.47
CA ASP A 45 55.00 19.80 16.76
C ASP A 45 55.00 20.82 15.63
N PHE A 46 54.37 21.95 15.88
CA PHE A 46 54.32 23.11 14.98
C PHE A 46 55.19 24.29 15.44
N GLU A 47 56.13 24.07 16.38
CA GLU A 47 57.02 25.14 16.85
C GLU A 47 57.80 25.79 15.69
N GLY A 48 57.73 27.12 15.59
CA GLY A 48 58.39 27.91 14.56
C GLY A 48 57.56 28.15 13.28
N ILE A 49 56.33 27.62 13.19
CA ILE A 49 55.44 27.92 12.05
C ILE A 49 55.04 29.40 12.03
N GLU A 50 54.97 30.02 13.20
CA GLU A 50 54.68 31.45 13.41
C GLU A 50 55.70 32.38 12.73
N ASP A 51 56.94 31.90 12.49
CA ASP A 51 58.06 32.65 11.90
C ASP A 51 58.25 32.37 10.39
N TRP A 52 57.30 31.68 9.76
CA TRP A 52 57.31 31.44 8.33
C TRP A 52 57.02 32.72 7.53
N ASP A 53 57.78 32.91 6.45
CA ASP A 53 57.50 33.97 5.48
C ASP A 53 56.52 33.40 4.45
N VAL A 54 55.27 33.87 4.54
CA VAL A 54 54.19 33.48 3.62
C VAL A 54 53.79 34.63 2.68
N SER A 55 54.61 35.69 2.59
CA SER A 55 54.30 36.91 1.83
C SER A 55 54.23 36.72 0.30
N ASN A 56 54.68 35.56 -0.19
CA ASN A 56 54.58 35.16 -1.60
C ASN A 56 53.50 34.11 -1.87
N VAL A 57 52.80 33.61 -0.85
CA VAL A 57 51.78 32.56 -1.00
C VAL A 57 50.50 33.13 -1.60
N GLU A 58 49.98 32.47 -2.64
CA GLU A 58 48.73 32.79 -3.32
C GLU A 58 47.61 31.78 -3.01
N ASP A 59 47.93 30.54 -2.61
CA ASP A 59 46.95 29.48 -2.31
C ASP A 59 47.24 28.79 -0.96
N MET A 60 46.23 28.78 -0.08
CA MET A 60 46.24 28.09 1.22
C MET A 60 45.07 27.10 1.37
N SER A 61 44.45 26.71 0.27
CA SER A 61 43.30 25.81 0.27
C SER A 61 43.63 24.50 0.98
N TYR A 62 42.77 24.04 1.88
CA TYR A 62 42.97 22.81 2.67
C TYR A 62 44.26 22.74 3.51
N MET A 63 45.02 23.84 3.68
CA MET A 63 46.35 23.81 4.28
C MET A 63 46.39 23.09 5.64
N PHE A 64 45.38 23.29 6.50
CA PHE A 64 45.23 22.63 7.79
C PHE A 64 43.96 21.78 7.88
N ALA A 65 43.38 21.36 6.75
CA ALA A 65 42.13 20.60 6.79
C ALA A 65 42.31 19.22 7.46
N TYR A 66 41.30 18.81 8.21
CA TYR A 66 41.20 17.54 8.95
C TYR A 66 42.26 17.32 10.04
N MET A 67 42.85 18.38 10.58
CA MET A 67 43.85 18.28 11.64
C MET A 67 43.33 17.69 12.95
N SER A 68 42.04 17.88 13.27
CA SER A 68 41.40 17.33 14.48
C SER A 68 40.30 16.31 14.16
N TYR A 69 40.29 15.76 12.95
CA TYR A 69 39.31 14.79 12.49
C TYR A 69 39.52 13.38 13.04
N ASP A 70 38.51 12.89 13.76
CA ASP A 70 38.41 11.50 14.17
C ASP A 70 36.95 11.04 14.05
N SER A 71 36.63 10.27 13.01
CA SER A 71 35.29 9.67 12.84
C SER A 71 35.24 8.22 13.34
N PHE A 72 36.00 7.86 14.38
CA PHE A 72 36.40 6.51 14.88
C PHE A 72 37.80 6.03 14.43
N GLU A 73 38.60 6.91 13.81
CA GLU A 73 40.08 6.96 13.73
C GLU A 73 40.68 6.96 12.33
N SER A 74 39.93 7.34 11.29
CA SER A 74 40.54 7.74 10.00
C SER A 74 41.15 9.16 10.09
N ARG A 75 42.10 9.27 11.03
CA ARG A 75 42.89 10.36 11.67
C ARG A 75 43.21 11.60 10.81
N SER A 76 43.26 12.83 11.34
CA SER A 76 44.25 13.31 12.33
C SER A 76 43.69 13.81 13.67
N LYS A 77 44.46 13.60 14.74
CA LYS A 77 44.21 14.03 16.14
C LYS A 77 45.21 15.11 16.60
N ALA A 78 45.75 15.87 15.66
CA ALA A 78 46.61 16.99 15.97
C ALA A 78 45.78 18.15 16.55
N LYS A 79 46.19 18.66 17.70
CA LYS A 79 45.58 19.84 18.32
C LYS A 79 46.18 21.11 17.72
N PHE A 80 45.87 21.36 16.45
CA PHE A 80 46.38 22.55 15.78
C PHE A 80 45.68 23.80 16.32
N ASN A 81 46.44 24.65 17.01
CA ASN A 81 45.96 25.88 17.62
C ASN A 81 47.10 26.91 17.75
N ARG A 82 47.94 27.04 16.71
CA ARG A 82 49.09 27.96 16.70
C ARG A 82 48.67 29.37 16.29
N ASN A 83 49.30 30.38 16.90
CA ASN A 83 49.02 31.78 16.59
C ASN A 83 49.68 32.17 15.27
N LEU A 84 48.86 32.38 14.23
CA LEU A 84 49.30 32.75 12.88
C LEU A 84 49.07 34.24 12.58
N ASN A 85 48.70 35.06 13.58
CA ASN A 85 48.29 36.45 13.36
C ASN A 85 49.41 37.36 12.81
N ASN A 86 50.67 36.91 12.87
CA ASN A 86 51.82 37.66 12.34
C ASN A 86 52.10 37.37 10.86
N TRP A 87 51.41 36.42 10.24
CA TRP A 87 51.60 36.09 8.84
C TRP A 87 51.11 37.20 7.91
N ASN A 88 51.92 37.52 6.90
CA ASN A 88 51.51 38.40 5.81
C ASN A 88 50.81 37.59 4.71
N VAL A 89 49.48 37.54 4.76
CA VAL A 89 48.64 36.81 3.80
C VAL A 89 48.12 37.68 2.65
N SER A 90 48.66 38.89 2.45
CA SER A 90 48.09 39.89 1.53
C SER A 90 48.07 39.47 0.06
N LYS A 91 48.79 38.42 -0.34
CA LYS A 91 48.77 37.86 -1.71
C LYS A 91 47.87 36.63 -1.88
N VAL A 92 47.32 36.09 -0.80
CA VAL A 92 46.50 34.87 -0.84
C VAL A 92 45.17 35.18 -1.54
N LYS A 93 44.81 34.35 -2.51
CA LYS A 93 43.56 34.42 -3.29
C LYS A 93 42.57 33.32 -2.89
N HIS A 94 43.08 32.15 -2.49
CA HIS A 94 42.27 30.97 -2.17
C HIS A 94 42.51 30.48 -0.74
N MET A 95 41.45 30.46 0.07
CA MET A 95 41.47 29.96 1.46
C MET A 95 40.39 28.88 1.70
N SER A 96 39.88 28.27 0.62
CA SER A 96 38.84 27.26 0.71
C SER A 96 39.30 26.11 1.63
N PHE A 97 38.44 25.71 2.58
CA PHE A 97 38.72 24.64 3.54
C PHE A 97 39.97 24.80 4.43
N MET A 98 40.62 25.97 4.51
CA MET A 98 41.93 26.10 5.16
C MET A 98 41.99 25.51 6.58
N PHE A 99 40.95 25.67 7.40
CA PHE A 99 40.84 25.11 8.76
C PHE A 99 39.71 24.08 8.91
N TYR A 100 39.25 23.49 7.81
CA TYR A 100 38.15 22.52 7.86
C TYR A 100 38.44 21.38 8.85
N TYR A 101 37.52 21.07 9.77
CA TYR A 101 37.72 20.07 10.85
C TYR A 101 38.89 20.36 11.82
N CYS A 102 39.28 21.63 12.00
CA CYS A 102 40.18 22.06 13.09
C CYS A 102 39.39 22.38 14.36
N HIS A 103 38.82 21.35 15.01
CA HIS A 103 37.93 21.49 16.19
C HIS A 103 38.48 22.43 17.29
N ASP A 104 39.80 22.39 17.54
CA ASP A 104 40.47 23.11 18.62
C ASP A 104 40.98 24.52 18.23
N PHE A 105 40.93 24.88 16.95
CA PHE A 105 41.49 26.13 16.48
C PHE A 105 40.69 27.33 16.98
N ASN A 106 41.35 28.23 17.71
CA ASN A 106 40.77 29.43 18.30
C ASN A 106 41.87 30.49 18.55
N GLN A 107 42.60 30.87 17.49
CA GLN A 107 43.66 31.89 17.56
C GLN A 107 43.29 33.14 16.77
N PRO A 108 43.73 34.33 17.20
CA PRO A 108 43.42 35.58 16.52
C PRO A 108 43.97 35.58 15.09
N LEU A 109 43.19 36.14 14.17
CA LEU A 109 43.53 36.32 12.74
C LEU A 109 43.20 37.76 12.26
N ASP A 110 42.97 38.67 13.20
CA ASP A 110 42.47 40.03 12.96
C ASP A 110 43.45 40.94 12.20
N LYS A 111 44.74 40.57 12.16
CA LYS A 111 45.79 41.31 11.43
C LYS A 111 45.97 40.85 9.98
N TRP A 112 45.30 39.78 9.57
CA TRP A 112 45.39 39.29 8.20
C TRP A 112 44.75 40.28 7.22
N ASP A 113 45.50 40.64 6.17
CA ASP A 113 44.95 41.33 5.01
C ASP A 113 44.40 40.31 4.03
N VAL A 114 43.09 40.07 4.08
CA VAL A 114 42.37 39.12 3.21
C VAL A 114 41.74 39.80 1.99
N SER A 115 42.13 41.05 1.67
CA SER A 115 41.48 41.85 0.62
C SER A 115 41.58 41.24 -0.79
N ASN A 116 42.54 40.34 -1.03
CA ASN A 116 42.70 39.64 -2.31
C ASN A 116 42.04 38.24 -2.33
N VAL A 117 41.41 37.79 -1.25
CA VAL A 117 40.77 36.48 -1.18
C VAL A 117 39.44 36.50 -1.94
N GLU A 118 39.25 35.56 -2.86
CA GLU A 118 38.05 35.45 -3.70
C GLU A 118 37.10 34.31 -3.27
N ASP A 119 37.64 33.30 -2.57
CA ASP A 119 36.92 32.10 -2.13
C ASP A 119 37.25 31.72 -0.67
N MET A 120 36.20 31.68 0.18
CA MET A 120 36.26 31.29 1.59
C MET A 120 35.38 30.05 1.90
N PHE A 121 35.04 29.27 0.87
CA PHE A 121 34.22 28.07 0.99
C PHE A 121 34.71 27.16 2.13
N ARG A 122 33.86 26.91 3.14
CA ARG A 122 34.12 26.03 4.30
C ARG A 122 35.41 26.29 5.07
N MET A 123 35.94 27.52 5.06
CA MET A 123 37.22 27.85 5.70
C MET A 123 37.30 27.45 7.18
N PHE A 124 36.24 27.69 7.96
CA PHE A 124 36.13 27.35 9.40
C PHE A 124 35.08 26.28 9.69
N ASP A 125 34.70 25.48 8.69
CA ASP A 125 33.73 24.40 8.89
C ASP A 125 34.27 23.40 9.92
N ASN A 126 33.45 23.02 10.90
CA ASN A 126 33.81 22.20 12.07
C ASN A 126 34.92 22.80 12.97
N CYS A 127 35.21 24.09 12.90
CA CYS A 127 36.05 24.76 13.92
C CYS A 127 35.23 25.06 15.19
N LYS A 128 34.84 24.01 15.92
CA LYS A 128 33.86 24.07 17.02
C LYS A 128 34.17 25.12 18.11
N LYS A 129 35.46 25.36 18.40
CA LYS A 129 35.90 26.33 19.42
C LYS A 129 36.20 27.73 18.88
N PHE A 130 36.17 27.93 17.57
CA PHE A 130 36.58 29.19 16.96
C PHE A 130 35.60 30.31 17.33
N ASN A 131 36.11 31.36 17.95
CA ASN A 131 35.35 32.53 18.37
C ASN A 131 36.24 33.78 18.43
N GLN A 132 36.97 34.06 17.36
CA GLN A 132 37.95 35.15 17.28
C GLN A 132 37.45 36.29 16.39
N PRO A 133 37.81 37.55 16.70
CA PRO A 133 37.29 38.70 15.96
C PRO A 133 37.78 38.71 14.50
N LEU A 134 36.85 38.80 13.55
CA LEU A 134 37.11 38.88 12.12
C LEU A 134 36.54 40.15 11.45
N ASN A 135 35.94 41.05 12.25
CA ASN A 135 35.25 42.23 11.73
C ASN A 135 36.18 43.26 11.04
N SER A 136 37.50 43.11 11.16
CA SER A 136 38.51 43.94 10.47
C SER A 136 38.80 43.46 9.04
N TRP A 137 38.37 42.25 8.67
CA TRP A 137 38.65 41.68 7.36
C TRP A 137 37.91 42.42 6.25
N ASN A 138 38.63 42.73 5.17
CA ASN A 138 38.03 43.20 3.93
C ASN A 138 37.67 42.00 3.05
N VAL A 139 36.39 41.62 3.01
CA VAL A 139 35.88 40.49 2.23
C VAL A 139 35.20 40.90 0.92
N SER A 140 35.40 42.13 0.45
CA SER A 140 34.66 42.69 -0.70
C SER A 140 34.87 41.92 -2.01
N ASN A 141 35.94 41.15 -2.15
CA ASN A 141 36.24 40.34 -3.33
C ASN A 141 35.72 38.90 -3.24
N VAL A 142 35.19 38.47 -2.09
CA VAL A 142 34.70 37.10 -1.89
C VAL A 142 33.38 36.91 -2.62
N THR A 143 33.28 35.84 -3.42
CA THR A 143 32.06 35.50 -4.18
C THR A 143 31.32 34.28 -3.66
N ASN A 144 32.00 33.41 -2.89
CA ASN A 144 31.45 32.19 -2.29
C ASN A 144 31.77 32.12 -0.78
N MET A 145 30.73 32.11 0.06
CA MET A 145 30.84 31.97 1.51
C MET A 145 30.15 30.69 2.02
N SER A 146 29.88 29.73 1.13
CA SER A 146 29.11 28.54 1.51
C SER A 146 29.83 27.76 2.62
N GLY A 147 29.10 27.41 3.67
CA GLY A 147 29.62 26.65 4.81
C GLY A 147 30.77 27.30 5.60
N MET A 148 31.09 28.59 5.42
CA MET A 148 32.30 29.20 6.02
C MET A 148 32.41 28.97 7.54
N PHE A 149 31.30 29.03 8.28
CA PHE A 149 31.21 28.81 9.72
C PHE A 149 30.30 27.61 10.08
N GLN A 150 30.13 26.67 9.15
CA GLN A 150 29.31 25.48 9.40
C GLN A 150 29.89 24.70 10.61
N VAL A 151 29.07 24.36 11.61
CA VAL A 151 29.49 23.66 12.84
C VAL A 151 30.59 24.41 13.64
N ALA A 152 30.75 25.72 13.42
CA ALA A 152 31.54 26.59 14.30
C ALA A 152 30.72 26.93 15.57
N GLU A 153 30.47 25.91 16.41
CA GLU A 153 29.48 25.95 17.49
C GLU A 153 29.63 27.13 18.45
N SER A 154 30.87 27.59 18.71
CA SER A 154 31.19 28.69 19.63
C SER A 154 31.23 30.08 18.97
N PHE A 155 31.13 30.17 17.64
CA PHE A 155 31.34 31.43 16.92
C PHE A 155 30.19 32.42 17.16
N ASN A 156 30.52 33.59 17.72
CA ASN A 156 29.56 34.66 17.98
C ASN A 156 30.25 36.04 17.97
N GLN A 157 31.05 36.31 16.93
CA GLN A 157 31.80 37.56 16.78
C GLN A 157 31.13 38.49 15.75
N PRO A 158 31.18 39.82 15.95
CA PRO A 158 30.54 40.76 15.04
C PRO A 158 31.13 40.68 13.62
N LEU A 159 30.26 40.80 12.62
CA LEU A 159 30.58 40.77 11.18
C LEU A 159 29.93 41.94 10.42
N ASP A 160 29.46 42.96 11.15
CA ASP A 160 28.72 44.11 10.61
C ASP A 160 29.55 44.97 9.65
N LYS A 161 30.89 44.88 9.67
CA LYS A 161 31.75 45.66 8.76
C LYS A 161 32.06 44.97 7.43
N TRP A 162 31.61 43.74 7.25
CA TRP A 162 31.87 42.98 6.03
C TRP A 162 31.03 43.52 4.85
N ASP A 163 31.70 43.83 3.73
CA ASP A 163 31.04 44.08 2.46
C ASP A 163 30.83 42.75 1.71
N VAL A 164 29.60 42.21 1.78
CA VAL A 164 29.22 40.95 1.12
C VAL A 164 28.53 41.18 -0.23
N SER A 165 28.59 42.38 -0.81
CA SER A 165 27.84 42.77 -2.02
C SER A 165 28.23 42.03 -3.30
N ASN A 166 29.34 41.27 -3.28
CA ASN A 166 29.80 40.40 -4.37
C ASN A 166 29.49 38.91 -4.15
N VAL A 167 28.98 38.52 -2.98
CA VAL A 167 28.66 37.13 -2.67
C VAL A 167 27.45 36.67 -3.47
N THR A 168 27.56 35.49 -4.09
CA THR A 168 26.51 34.88 -4.91
C THR A 168 25.87 33.65 -4.25
N THR A 169 26.54 33.04 -3.27
CA THR A 169 26.02 31.89 -2.50
C THR A 169 26.44 31.98 -1.02
N MET A 170 25.46 31.75 -0.14
CA MET A 170 25.64 31.68 1.32
C MET A 170 25.12 30.35 1.89
N ARG A 171 25.02 29.31 1.05
CA ARG A 171 24.51 28.00 1.44
C ARG A 171 25.22 27.48 2.69
N ALA A 172 24.46 27.15 3.72
CA ALA A 172 24.94 26.59 4.99
C ALA A 172 26.00 27.42 5.75
N MET A 173 26.15 28.72 5.45
CA MET A 173 27.24 29.55 6.02
C MET A 173 27.34 29.46 7.54
N PHE A 174 26.23 29.47 8.28
CA PHE A 174 26.16 29.35 9.73
C PHE A 174 25.47 28.06 10.19
N ASN A 175 25.30 27.06 9.32
CA ASN A 175 24.61 25.83 9.69
C ASN A 175 25.27 25.19 10.93
N TYR A 176 24.52 24.97 12.00
CA TYR A 176 24.98 24.44 13.29
C TYR A 176 25.93 25.36 14.08
N ALA A 177 26.04 26.65 13.74
CA ALA A 177 26.76 27.66 14.52
C ALA A 177 25.91 28.09 15.74
N LYS A 178 25.78 27.18 16.73
CA LYS A 178 24.83 27.30 17.85
C LYS A 178 24.90 28.62 18.62
N ALA A 179 26.08 29.20 18.81
CA ALA A 179 26.26 30.45 19.55
C ALA A 179 25.95 31.72 18.73
N PHE A 180 25.87 31.63 17.40
CA PHE A 180 25.81 32.81 16.53
C PHE A 180 24.49 33.57 16.71
N ASN A 181 24.59 34.84 17.10
CA ASN A 181 23.45 35.76 17.24
C ASN A 181 23.90 37.23 17.04
N GLN A 182 24.77 37.48 16.07
CA GLN A 182 25.31 38.82 15.79
C GLN A 182 24.49 39.53 14.71
N ASP A 183 24.36 40.84 14.85
CA ASP A 183 23.64 41.68 13.90
C ASP A 183 24.37 41.71 12.55
N ILE A 184 23.65 41.29 11.50
CA ILE A 184 24.06 41.26 10.10
C ILE A 184 22.99 41.90 9.21
N SER A 185 22.09 42.70 9.81
CA SER A 185 20.98 43.35 9.12
C SER A 185 21.43 44.30 8.01
N ASN A 186 22.66 44.83 8.11
CA ASN A 186 23.24 45.78 7.18
C ASN A 186 23.94 45.14 5.96
N TRP A 187 24.02 43.82 5.88
CA TRP A 187 24.61 43.12 4.74
C TRP A 187 23.83 43.34 3.44
N ASN A 188 24.55 43.63 2.35
CA ASN A 188 23.97 43.70 1.01
C ASN A 188 23.97 42.32 0.35
N VAL A 189 22.84 41.61 0.41
CA VAL A 189 22.67 40.25 -0.15
C VAL A 189 22.01 40.22 -1.55
N SER A 190 21.89 41.37 -2.23
CA SER A 190 21.16 41.52 -3.51
C SER A 190 21.72 40.72 -4.72
N LYS A 191 22.87 40.04 -4.55
CA LYS A 191 23.44 39.13 -5.55
C LYS A 191 23.33 37.65 -5.18
N VAL A 192 22.89 37.32 -3.97
CA VAL A 192 22.83 35.93 -3.49
C VAL A 192 21.68 35.19 -4.18
N GLU A 193 21.98 34.00 -4.73
CA GLU A 193 21.01 33.14 -5.38
C GLU A 193 20.65 31.89 -4.53
N ASP A 194 21.53 31.45 -3.62
CA ASP A 194 21.33 30.29 -2.73
C ASP A 194 21.57 30.66 -1.26
N MET A 195 20.53 30.54 -0.44
CA MET A 195 20.55 30.73 1.02
C MET A 195 20.15 29.44 1.78
N GLY A 196 20.16 28.28 1.10
CA GLY A 196 19.77 27.02 1.68
C GLY A 196 20.58 26.70 2.93
N TYR A 197 19.91 26.29 4.00
CA TYR A 197 20.49 25.92 5.30
C TYR A 197 21.32 27.01 5.99
N MET A 198 21.27 28.27 5.55
CA MET A 198 22.18 29.32 6.04
C MET A 198 22.21 29.44 7.57
N PHE A 199 21.05 29.39 8.23
CA PHE A 199 20.89 29.44 9.69
C PHE A 199 20.30 28.14 10.27
N SER A 200 20.39 27.03 9.55
CA SER A 200 19.93 25.73 10.04
C SER A 200 20.65 25.39 11.36
N ILE A 201 19.91 25.04 12.40
CA ILE A 201 20.41 24.67 13.74
C ILE A 201 21.22 25.82 14.42
N CYS A 202 21.01 27.07 14.01
CA CYS A 202 21.46 28.26 14.73
C CYS A 202 20.53 28.54 15.93
N VAL A 203 20.64 27.72 16.98
CA VAL A 203 19.68 27.70 18.09
C VAL A 203 19.49 29.03 18.83
N ASN A 204 20.47 29.94 18.77
CA ASN A 204 20.41 31.25 19.43
C ASN A 204 20.10 32.43 18.49
N PHE A 205 20.04 32.21 17.18
CA PHE A 205 19.92 33.30 16.21
C PHE A 205 18.53 33.92 16.23
N ASN A 206 18.45 35.25 16.43
CA ASN A 206 17.20 36.00 16.44
C ASN A 206 17.45 37.48 16.05
N GLN A 207 18.15 37.71 14.94
CA GLN A 207 18.53 39.05 14.47
C GLN A 207 17.65 39.53 13.30
N PRO A 208 17.39 40.84 13.16
CA PRO A 208 16.49 41.37 12.15
C PRO A 208 17.08 41.21 10.73
N LEU A 209 16.30 40.59 9.83
CA LEU A 209 16.71 40.35 8.43
C LEU A 209 15.72 40.96 7.40
N ASN A 210 14.71 41.68 7.87
CA ASN A 210 13.59 42.11 7.03
C ASN A 210 14.02 43.08 5.90
N ASP A 211 15.13 43.81 6.08
CA ASP A 211 15.62 44.79 5.10
C ASP A 211 16.56 44.19 4.04
N TRP A 212 16.81 42.87 4.08
CA TRP A 212 17.58 42.18 3.04
C TRP A 212 16.85 42.13 1.69
N ASP A 213 17.58 42.45 0.62
CA ASP A 213 17.10 42.23 -0.75
C ASP A 213 17.33 40.78 -1.19
N VAL A 214 16.29 39.95 -1.04
CA VAL A 214 16.29 38.53 -1.46
C VAL A 214 15.72 38.29 -2.85
N SER A 215 15.53 39.33 -3.68
CA SER A 215 14.85 39.27 -4.99
C SER A 215 15.56 38.40 -6.05
N LYS A 216 16.76 37.90 -5.77
CA LYS A 216 17.50 36.95 -6.62
C LYS A 216 17.57 35.53 -6.07
N VAL A 217 17.14 35.31 -4.82
CA VAL A 217 17.22 34.00 -4.18
C VAL A 217 16.28 33.02 -4.88
N LYS A 218 16.83 31.86 -5.27
CA LYS A 218 16.11 30.77 -5.93
C LYS A 218 15.75 29.65 -4.95
N THR A 219 16.52 29.48 -3.87
CA THR A 219 16.29 28.44 -2.86
C THR A 219 16.50 28.97 -1.44
N MET A 220 15.54 28.67 -0.56
CA MET A 220 15.55 28.93 0.88
C MET A 220 15.38 27.64 1.68
N GLU A 221 15.71 26.49 1.06
CA GLU A 221 15.63 25.17 1.65
C GLU A 221 16.27 25.13 3.04
N GLY A 222 15.51 24.79 4.08
CA GLY A 222 16.03 24.62 5.44
C GLY A 222 16.67 25.87 6.06
N MET A 223 16.45 27.07 5.52
CA MET A 223 17.20 28.28 5.93
C MET A 223 17.17 28.53 7.44
N PHE A 224 16.03 28.30 8.11
CA PHE A 224 15.84 28.45 9.56
C PHE A 224 15.45 27.14 10.24
N ARG A 225 15.75 25.98 9.63
CA ARG A 225 15.45 24.68 10.23
C ARG A 225 16.08 24.58 11.62
N SER A 226 15.32 24.25 12.66
CA SER A 226 15.78 24.12 14.04
C SER A 226 16.46 25.39 14.61
N ALA A 227 16.16 26.57 14.07
CA ALA A 227 16.59 27.86 14.63
C ALA A 227 15.64 28.28 15.76
N PHE A 228 15.65 27.53 16.88
CA PHE A 228 14.60 27.54 17.90
C PHE A 228 14.14 28.92 18.41
N LYS A 229 15.03 29.92 18.46
CA LYS A 229 14.73 31.28 18.94
C LYS A 229 14.34 32.29 17.86
N PHE A 230 14.43 31.94 16.58
CA PHE A 230 14.21 32.88 15.49
C PHE A 230 12.73 33.27 15.40
N ASN A 231 12.43 34.57 15.56
CA ASN A 231 11.07 35.10 15.46
C ASN A 231 11.08 36.56 14.97
N GLN A 232 11.82 36.84 13.90
CA GLN A 232 11.96 38.18 13.33
C GLN A 232 11.10 38.35 12.07
N PRO A 233 10.55 39.55 11.82
CA PRO A 233 9.71 39.80 10.66
C PRO A 233 10.48 39.60 9.35
N LEU A 234 9.82 39.02 8.35
CA LEU A 234 10.32 38.72 7.00
C LEU A 234 9.34 39.19 5.90
N ASP A 235 8.38 40.03 6.25
CA ASP A 235 7.24 40.41 5.41
C ASP A 235 7.62 41.32 4.22
N LYS A 236 8.81 41.95 4.25
CA LYS A 236 9.34 42.79 3.16
C LYS A 236 10.09 42.01 2.07
N TRP A 237 10.36 40.72 2.29
CA TRP A 237 11.12 39.91 1.35
C TRP A 237 10.39 39.70 0.02
N ASP A 238 11.06 40.00 -1.09
CA ASP A 238 10.61 39.62 -2.43
C ASP A 238 10.97 38.15 -2.73
N THR A 239 10.06 37.24 -2.41
CA THR A 239 10.23 35.80 -2.66
C THR A 239 9.87 35.39 -4.10
N SER A 240 9.63 36.32 -5.02
CA SER A 240 9.04 36.03 -6.33
C SER A 240 9.89 35.10 -7.20
N LYS A 241 11.19 34.94 -6.95
CA LYS A 241 12.08 34.00 -7.66
C LYS A 241 12.34 32.68 -6.93
N VAL A 242 11.86 32.53 -5.70
CA VAL A 242 12.11 31.33 -4.92
C VAL A 242 11.33 30.15 -5.52
N GLU A 243 12.04 29.06 -5.78
CA GLU A 243 11.48 27.82 -6.32
C GLU A 243 11.37 26.70 -5.27
N ASN A 244 12.22 26.72 -4.23
CA ASN A 244 12.30 25.69 -3.19
C ASN A 244 12.26 26.32 -1.78
N MET A 245 11.26 25.94 -0.99
CA MET A 245 11.06 26.32 0.42
C MET A 245 10.97 25.09 1.35
N ASN A 246 11.46 23.93 0.91
CA ASN A 246 11.47 22.71 1.73
C ASN A 246 12.13 22.98 3.08
N GLU A 247 11.51 22.51 4.15
CA GLU A 247 12.01 22.59 5.54
C GLU A 247 12.38 23.99 6.04
N MET A 248 11.98 25.07 5.36
CA MET A 248 12.47 26.44 5.62
C MET A 248 12.39 26.84 7.10
N PHE A 249 11.30 26.46 7.78
CA PHE A 249 11.06 26.73 9.21
C PHE A 249 10.88 25.44 10.03
N SER A 250 11.22 24.27 9.50
CA SER A 250 11.06 22.99 10.21
C SER A 250 11.73 23.03 11.59
N GLN A 251 11.00 22.76 12.67
CA GLN A 251 11.45 22.87 14.07
C GLN A 251 11.92 24.29 14.48
N CYS A 252 11.42 25.34 13.85
CA CYS A 252 11.69 26.73 14.25
C CYS A 252 10.69 27.17 15.34
N ASP A 253 10.79 26.57 16.52
CA ASP A 253 9.72 26.56 17.54
C ASP A 253 9.10 27.93 17.86
N SER A 254 9.90 29.00 17.90
CA SER A 254 9.43 30.36 18.26
C SER A 254 8.82 31.14 17.09
N PHE A 255 8.93 30.67 15.85
CA PHE A 255 8.58 31.46 14.67
C PHE A 255 7.06 31.62 14.50
N ASN A 256 6.58 32.87 14.55
CA ASN A 256 5.16 33.19 14.36
C ASN A 256 4.97 34.56 13.69
N GLN A 257 5.70 34.81 12.60
CA GLN A 257 5.67 36.09 11.87
C GLN A 257 4.80 36.01 10.61
N PRO A 258 4.15 37.12 10.21
CA PRO A 258 3.25 37.11 9.05
C PRO A 258 4.01 36.85 7.75
N LEU A 259 3.57 35.85 6.98
CA LEU A 259 4.14 35.46 5.68
C LEU A 259 3.17 35.66 4.49
N ASN A 260 1.97 36.18 4.76
CA ASN A 260 0.91 36.28 3.76
C ASN A 260 1.23 37.31 2.65
N SER A 261 2.26 38.15 2.82
CA SER A 261 2.76 39.08 1.79
C SER A 261 3.67 38.42 0.76
N TRP A 262 4.18 37.21 1.03
CA TRP A 262 5.13 36.53 0.16
C TRP A 262 4.53 36.14 -1.19
N ASN A 263 5.31 36.35 -2.24
CA ASN A 263 4.98 35.88 -3.58
C ASN A 263 5.53 34.46 -3.78
N VAL A 264 4.67 33.46 -3.60
CA VAL A 264 5.01 32.03 -3.76
C VAL A 264 4.65 31.47 -5.15
N SER A 265 4.33 32.34 -6.12
CA SER A 265 3.82 31.91 -7.44
C SER A 265 4.84 31.12 -8.29
N ASN A 266 6.12 31.16 -7.92
CA ASN A 266 7.19 30.37 -8.52
C ASN A 266 7.63 29.16 -7.67
N VAL A 267 7.13 29.02 -6.44
CA VAL A 267 7.48 27.91 -5.55
C VAL A 267 6.94 26.60 -6.13
N LYS A 268 7.83 25.60 -6.20
CA LYS A 268 7.55 24.25 -6.69
C LYS A 268 7.43 23.26 -5.53
N THR A 269 8.20 23.45 -4.46
CA THR A 269 8.29 22.52 -3.32
C THR A 269 8.31 23.27 -1.99
N MET A 270 7.50 22.82 -1.03
CA MET A 270 7.44 23.34 0.35
C MET A 270 7.23 22.22 1.38
N GLU A 271 7.89 21.10 1.13
CA GLU A 271 7.82 19.89 1.94
C GLU A 271 8.32 20.19 3.36
N SER A 272 7.57 19.75 4.38
CA SER A 272 7.91 19.94 5.79
C SER A 272 8.26 21.39 6.18
N MET A 273 7.77 22.40 5.44
CA MET A 273 8.16 23.80 5.63
C MET A 273 7.95 24.29 7.06
N PHE A 274 6.84 23.89 7.70
CA PHE A 274 6.50 24.22 9.08
C PHE A 274 6.43 22.99 10.00
N ARG A 275 7.06 21.87 9.60
CA ARG A 275 7.03 20.64 10.41
C ARG A 275 7.57 20.92 11.81
N SER A 276 6.84 20.53 12.84
CA SER A 276 7.19 20.77 14.25
C SER A 276 7.47 22.25 14.59
N THR A 277 6.91 23.21 13.85
CA THR A 277 7.04 24.65 14.17
C THR A 277 5.97 25.02 15.19
N GLU A 278 6.28 24.89 16.49
CA GLU A 278 5.27 24.90 17.54
C GLU A 278 4.45 26.20 17.63
N ALA A 279 5.06 27.38 17.43
CA ALA A 279 4.37 28.67 17.59
C ALA A 279 3.66 29.18 16.32
N PHE A 280 3.91 28.59 15.14
CA PHE A 280 3.44 29.18 13.89
C PHE A 280 1.93 29.12 13.75
N ASN A 281 1.27 30.28 13.70
CA ASN A 281 -0.19 30.38 13.61
C ASN A 281 -0.60 31.63 12.80
N GLN A 282 -0.15 31.70 11.54
CA GLN A 282 -0.43 32.84 10.64
C GLN A 282 -1.21 32.38 9.39
N PRO A 283 -2.10 33.22 8.84
CA PRO A 283 -2.86 32.87 7.65
C PRO A 283 -2.00 32.91 6.38
N LEU A 284 -2.32 32.02 5.43
CA LEU A 284 -1.63 31.83 4.14
C LEU A 284 -2.58 31.95 2.93
N ASP A 285 -3.67 32.72 3.05
CA ASP A 285 -4.75 32.82 2.07
C ASP A 285 -4.43 33.63 0.81
N LYS A 286 -3.34 34.42 0.82
CA LYS A 286 -2.89 35.20 -0.35
C LYS A 286 -1.87 34.46 -1.21
N TRP A 287 -1.45 33.27 -0.80
CA TRP A 287 -0.46 32.49 -1.53
C TRP A 287 -1.03 31.94 -2.84
N ASN A 288 -0.33 32.23 -3.95
CA ASN A 288 -0.63 31.64 -5.25
C ASN A 288 0.14 30.33 -5.44
N THR A 289 -0.52 29.20 -5.22
CA THR A 289 0.09 27.86 -5.25
C THR A 289 0.02 27.17 -6.62
N LYS A 290 -0.33 27.87 -7.71
CA LYS A 290 -0.58 27.26 -9.03
C LYS A 290 0.59 26.42 -9.60
N LYS A 291 1.83 26.71 -9.20
CA LYS A 291 3.04 25.95 -9.63
C LYS A 291 3.52 24.90 -8.63
N LEU A 292 2.90 24.82 -7.46
CA LEU A 292 3.25 23.90 -6.40
C LEU A 292 3.10 22.45 -6.88
N LYS A 293 4.12 21.64 -6.61
CA LYS A 293 4.16 20.22 -6.94
C LYS A 293 4.10 19.33 -5.72
N THR A 294 4.82 19.68 -4.65
CA THR A 294 4.92 18.85 -3.45
C THR A 294 4.85 19.68 -2.16
N MET A 295 4.13 19.14 -1.17
CA MET A 295 3.89 19.76 0.13
C MET A 295 3.72 18.72 1.25
N PHE A 296 4.33 17.54 1.11
CA PHE A 296 4.22 16.50 2.13
C PHE A 296 4.72 17.02 3.47
N GLY A 297 4.07 16.64 4.56
CA GLY A 297 4.54 16.97 5.91
C GLY A 297 4.50 18.46 6.27
N MET A 298 3.89 19.35 5.46
CA MET A 298 4.08 20.79 5.58
C MET A 298 3.79 21.35 6.98
N PHE A 299 2.73 20.85 7.64
CA PHE A 299 2.32 21.22 9.01
C PHE A 299 2.37 20.03 9.97
N ASP A 300 3.14 18.99 9.62
CA ASP A 300 3.28 17.79 10.44
C ASP A 300 3.81 18.16 11.83
N PHE A 301 3.15 17.74 12.91
CA PHE A 301 3.45 18.14 14.29
C PHE A 301 3.49 19.67 14.57
N ALA A 302 2.96 20.53 13.71
CA ALA A 302 2.88 21.98 13.92
C ALA A 302 1.73 22.36 14.86
N LYS A 303 1.89 22.09 16.16
CA LYS A 303 0.80 22.15 17.16
C LYS A 303 0.08 23.50 17.23
N GLY A 304 0.79 24.62 17.05
CA GLY A 304 0.21 25.96 17.11
C GLY A 304 -0.58 26.38 15.87
N TYR A 305 -0.44 25.66 14.75
CA TYR A 305 -1.11 26.05 13.50
C TYR A 305 -2.59 25.71 13.56
N ASN A 306 -3.42 26.75 13.59
CA ASN A 306 -4.89 26.66 13.61
C ASN A 306 -5.54 27.45 12.47
N CYS A 307 -4.76 28.08 11.59
CA CYS A 307 -5.25 28.87 10.46
C CYS A 307 -5.57 28.03 9.20
N PHE A 308 -6.05 26.78 9.37
CA PHE A 308 -6.27 25.86 8.26
C PHE A 308 -7.26 26.38 7.20
N ASP A 309 -8.26 27.16 7.59
CA ASP A 309 -9.21 27.82 6.67
C ASP A 309 -8.53 28.70 5.62
N SER A 310 -7.34 29.23 5.93
CA SER A 310 -6.57 30.04 4.98
C SER A 310 -6.08 29.24 3.76
N LEU A 311 -6.08 27.90 3.83
CA LEU A 311 -5.68 27.02 2.73
C LEU A 311 -6.82 26.79 1.70
N SER A 312 -8.06 27.20 2.01
CA SER A 312 -9.26 26.90 1.22
C SER A 312 -9.21 27.34 -0.25
N LYS A 313 -8.45 28.40 -0.56
CA LYS A 313 -8.33 28.99 -1.91
C LYS A 313 -7.12 28.53 -2.70
N TRP A 314 -6.32 27.61 -2.16
CA TRP A 314 -5.13 27.13 -2.85
C TRP A 314 -5.47 26.42 -4.17
N ASP A 315 -4.70 26.72 -5.20
CA ASP A 315 -4.72 26.00 -6.48
C ASP A 315 -3.77 24.81 -6.37
N LEU A 316 -4.33 23.60 -6.33
CA LEU A 316 -3.59 22.34 -6.15
C LEU A 316 -3.55 21.52 -7.44
N ASN A 317 -3.83 22.12 -8.60
CA ASN A 317 -3.90 21.40 -9.88
C ASN A 317 -2.58 20.74 -10.30
N LYS A 318 -1.44 21.25 -9.80
CA LYS A 318 -0.10 20.72 -10.08
C LYS A 318 0.45 19.84 -8.98
N VAL A 319 -0.24 19.72 -7.85
CA VAL A 319 0.22 18.91 -6.71
C VAL A 319 0.17 17.43 -7.07
N SER A 320 1.27 16.74 -6.83
CA SER A 320 1.41 15.29 -7.01
C SER A 320 1.69 14.55 -5.71
N GLU A 321 2.04 15.24 -4.63
CA GLU A 321 2.36 14.64 -3.33
C GLU A 321 2.03 15.61 -2.18
N MET A 322 1.21 15.17 -1.23
CA MET A 322 0.74 15.97 -0.08
C MET A 322 0.39 15.10 1.14
N SER A 323 0.96 13.89 1.23
CA SER A 323 0.79 12.99 2.36
C SER A 323 1.26 13.64 3.67
N ASN A 324 0.72 13.16 4.79
CA ASN A 324 1.07 13.61 6.14
C ASN A 324 1.00 15.13 6.31
N LEU A 325 0.04 15.80 5.66
CA LEU A 325 -0.02 17.26 5.64
C LEU A 325 -0.02 17.87 7.05
N CYS A 326 -0.79 17.28 7.97
CA CYS A 326 -0.84 17.63 9.38
C CYS A 326 -1.19 16.39 10.23
N PHE A 327 -0.34 16.03 11.19
CA PHE A 327 -0.60 14.92 12.10
C PHE A 327 -1.68 15.28 13.12
N GLU A 328 -2.58 14.32 13.43
CA GLU A 328 -3.70 14.42 14.40
C GLU A 328 -4.73 15.55 14.18
N LYS A 329 -4.53 16.47 13.23
CA LYS A 329 -5.40 17.63 12.99
C LYS A 329 -6.09 17.61 11.62
N TYR A 330 -6.21 16.43 11.00
CA TYR A 330 -6.83 16.28 9.68
C TYR A 330 -8.26 16.82 9.62
N GLU A 331 -9.01 16.77 10.73
CA GLU A 331 -10.38 17.24 10.77
C GLU A 331 -10.53 18.76 10.63
N GLU A 332 -9.48 19.52 10.93
CA GLU A 332 -9.45 20.98 10.81
C GLU A 332 -9.14 21.44 9.38
N LEU A 333 -8.76 20.53 8.48
CA LEU A 333 -8.45 20.87 7.09
C LEU A 333 -9.71 21.34 6.33
N PRO A 334 -9.58 22.33 5.43
CA PRO A 334 -10.70 22.71 4.57
C PRO A 334 -11.18 21.55 3.71
N LEU A 335 -12.48 21.54 3.40
CA LEU A 335 -13.13 20.45 2.65
C LEU A 335 -12.42 20.16 1.32
N LYS A 336 -11.95 21.19 0.59
CA LYS A 336 -11.17 21.01 -0.63
C LYS A 336 -9.87 20.24 -0.40
N ILE A 337 -9.15 20.52 0.68
CA ILE A 337 -7.90 19.82 1.03
C ILE A 337 -8.20 18.38 1.43
N LYS A 338 -9.25 18.14 2.22
CA LYS A 338 -9.72 16.79 2.56
C LYS A 338 -10.10 15.99 1.32
N ALA A 339 -10.80 16.59 0.35
CA ALA A 339 -11.13 15.95 -0.93
C ALA A 339 -9.88 15.57 -1.74
N TYR A 340 -8.85 16.41 -1.71
CA TYR A 340 -7.54 16.07 -2.29
C TYR A 340 -6.86 14.90 -1.57
N LEU A 341 -6.83 14.89 -0.23
CA LEU A 341 -6.30 13.76 0.53
C LEU A 341 -7.09 12.47 0.25
N GLN A 342 -8.41 12.55 0.19
CA GLN A 342 -9.29 11.42 -0.14
C GLN A 342 -9.04 10.88 -1.55
N ALA A 343 -8.86 11.76 -2.53
CA ALA A 343 -8.54 11.36 -3.91
C ALA A 343 -7.15 10.71 -4.05
N PHE A 344 -6.19 11.12 -3.23
CA PHE A 344 -4.81 10.62 -3.32
C PHE A 344 -4.60 9.35 -2.50
N TYR A 345 -5.20 9.29 -1.30
CA TYR A 345 -4.85 8.35 -0.24
C TYR A 345 -6.05 7.68 0.43
N GLY A 346 -7.27 7.83 -0.10
CA GLY A 346 -8.51 7.26 0.46
C GLY A 346 -8.51 5.74 0.61
N SER A 347 -7.62 5.02 -0.09
CA SER A 347 -7.42 3.57 0.06
C SER A 347 -6.71 3.19 1.37
N TYR A 348 -6.02 4.12 2.02
CA TYR A 348 -5.25 3.86 3.23
C TYR A 348 -5.95 4.39 4.49
N LYS A 349 -6.65 5.50 4.36
CA LYS A 349 -7.33 6.19 5.45
C LYS A 349 -8.48 7.00 4.89
N ASP A 350 -9.60 7.01 5.62
CA ASP A 350 -10.70 7.91 5.32
C ASP A 350 -10.35 9.33 5.81
N TYR A 351 -10.12 10.24 4.87
CA TYR A 351 -9.88 11.67 5.13
C TYR A 351 -11.15 12.50 4.94
N LEU A 352 -12.15 11.93 4.26
CA LEU A 352 -13.42 12.55 3.97
C LEU A 352 -14.44 11.46 3.63
N THR A 353 -15.31 11.16 4.58
CA THR A 353 -16.49 10.32 4.32
C THR A 353 -17.46 11.10 3.44
N ILE A 354 -17.67 10.63 2.22
CA ILE A 354 -18.60 11.25 1.26
C ILE A 354 -19.94 10.52 1.36
N THR A 355 -21.00 11.27 1.63
CA THR A 355 -22.35 10.77 1.84
C THR A 355 -23.33 11.48 0.92
N LYS A 356 -24.58 11.00 0.89
CA LYS A 356 -25.67 11.63 0.15
C LYS A 356 -25.91 13.08 0.59
N GLU A 357 -25.63 13.42 1.85
CA GLU A 357 -25.82 14.78 2.37
C GLU A 357 -24.74 15.77 1.93
N ASN A 358 -23.48 15.34 1.77
CA ASN A 358 -22.35 16.25 1.53
C ASN A 358 -21.77 16.21 0.10
N VAL A 359 -22.13 15.21 -0.70
CA VAL A 359 -21.51 14.98 -2.02
C VAL A 359 -21.59 16.19 -2.96
N LYS A 360 -22.69 16.94 -2.94
CA LYS A 360 -22.87 18.13 -3.79
C LYS A 360 -21.87 19.23 -3.46
N GLU A 361 -21.64 19.50 -2.17
CA GLU A 361 -20.67 20.49 -1.73
C GLU A 361 -19.24 20.08 -2.11
N VAL A 362 -18.89 18.82 -1.89
CA VAL A 362 -17.59 18.26 -2.28
C VAL A 362 -17.39 18.37 -3.79
N TYR A 363 -18.40 18.00 -4.58
CA TYR A 363 -18.36 18.03 -6.03
C TYR A 363 -18.19 19.46 -6.56
N ASP A 364 -18.92 20.43 -6.03
CA ASP A 364 -18.83 21.83 -6.44
C ASP A 364 -17.41 22.39 -6.22
N LEU A 365 -16.77 22.05 -5.10
CA LEU A 365 -15.40 22.47 -4.75
C LEU A 365 -14.34 21.94 -5.72
N ILE A 366 -14.53 20.72 -6.22
CA ILE A 366 -13.56 20.04 -7.10
C ILE A 366 -13.92 20.10 -8.59
N SER A 367 -15.10 20.61 -8.92
CA SER A 367 -15.71 20.57 -10.26
C SER A 367 -14.82 21.14 -11.38
N LYS A 368 -14.02 22.15 -11.05
CA LYS A 368 -13.11 22.88 -11.95
C LYS A 368 -11.66 22.40 -11.89
N ASP A 369 -11.34 21.47 -10.99
CA ASP A 369 -9.98 20.97 -10.87
C ASP A 369 -9.63 20.04 -12.05
N THR A 370 -8.40 20.18 -12.51
CA THR A 370 -7.77 19.45 -13.63
C THR A 370 -6.76 18.41 -13.15
N ASN A 371 -6.58 18.27 -11.83
CA ASN A 371 -5.71 17.26 -11.24
C ASN A 371 -6.26 15.86 -11.56
N LYS A 372 -5.44 14.96 -12.11
CA LYS A 372 -5.88 13.63 -12.54
C LYS A 372 -6.52 12.80 -11.43
N LYS A 373 -6.02 12.90 -10.19
CA LYS A 373 -6.59 12.17 -9.04
C LYS A 373 -7.97 12.71 -8.68
N ILE A 374 -8.14 14.02 -8.78
CA ILE A 374 -9.43 14.68 -8.55
C ILE A 374 -10.43 14.37 -9.66
N LEU A 375 -10.00 14.36 -10.92
CA LEU A 375 -10.85 13.96 -12.04
C LEU A 375 -11.34 12.51 -11.86
N SER A 376 -10.48 11.61 -11.39
CA SER A 376 -10.87 10.23 -11.04
C SER A 376 -11.89 10.18 -9.89
N LEU A 377 -11.67 10.95 -8.81
CA LEU A 377 -12.63 11.06 -7.71
C LEU A 377 -13.98 11.58 -8.21
N LYS A 378 -13.96 12.66 -9.00
CA LYS A 378 -15.15 13.27 -9.60
C LYS A 378 -15.98 12.25 -10.37
N LYS A 379 -15.35 11.44 -11.23
CA LYS A 379 -16.02 10.38 -12.00
C LYS A 379 -16.63 9.29 -11.12
N ARG A 380 -15.95 8.92 -10.03
CA ARG A 380 -16.49 7.99 -9.04
C ARG A 380 -17.74 8.57 -8.37
N LEU A 381 -17.70 9.83 -7.94
CA LEU A 381 -18.84 10.50 -7.30
C LEU A 381 -20.04 10.62 -8.24
N GLU A 382 -19.82 11.02 -9.50
CA GLU A 382 -20.86 11.09 -10.52
C GLU A 382 -21.59 9.76 -10.72
N SER A 383 -20.92 8.63 -10.47
CA SER A 383 -21.50 7.30 -10.62
C SER A 383 -22.13 6.76 -9.33
N GLU A 384 -21.51 6.98 -8.18
CA GLU A 384 -21.99 6.47 -6.88
C GLU A 384 -23.16 7.30 -6.33
N PHE A 385 -23.20 8.59 -6.64
CA PHE A 385 -24.20 9.56 -6.16
C PHE A 385 -24.93 10.23 -7.32
N SER A 386 -25.27 9.44 -8.34
CA SER A 386 -25.88 9.94 -9.56
C SER A 386 -27.20 10.68 -9.32
N GLU A 387 -28.03 10.16 -8.43
CA GLU A 387 -29.31 10.77 -8.06
C GLU A 387 -29.08 12.15 -7.41
N GLU A 388 -28.18 12.23 -6.45
CA GLU A 388 -27.87 13.44 -5.69
C GLU A 388 -27.16 14.50 -6.57
N LEU A 389 -26.33 14.08 -7.51
CA LEU A 389 -25.58 14.95 -8.41
C LEU A 389 -26.32 15.31 -9.71
N SER A 390 -27.47 14.70 -9.98
CA SER A 390 -28.27 14.92 -11.20
C SER A 390 -28.50 16.40 -11.55
N SER A 391 -28.66 17.26 -10.53
CA SER A 391 -28.88 18.70 -10.67
C SER A 391 -27.66 19.52 -11.11
N VAL A 392 -26.44 19.00 -10.92
CA VAL A 392 -25.16 19.68 -11.21
C VAL A 392 -24.38 19.05 -12.37
N THR A 393 -24.79 17.85 -12.81
CA THR A 393 -24.16 17.10 -13.91
C THR A 393 -24.99 17.12 -15.20
N ASP A 394 -26.15 17.79 -15.22
CA ASP A 394 -27.16 17.72 -16.29
C ASP A 394 -27.62 16.28 -16.60
N ASN A 395 -27.50 15.39 -15.61
CA ASN A 395 -28.01 14.03 -15.51
C ASN A 395 -27.57 13.00 -16.57
N TYR A 396 -26.57 13.31 -17.41
CA TYR A 396 -26.03 12.41 -18.46
C TYR A 396 -27.07 11.63 -19.27
N ASN A 397 -28.30 12.15 -19.40
CA ASN A 397 -29.46 11.39 -19.88
C ASN A 397 -29.66 11.63 -21.38
N PHE A 398 -28.77 11.05 -22.17
CA PHE A 398 -28.81 11.14 -23.63
C PHE A 398 -29.99 10.33 -24.17
N LYS A 399 -30.93 10.98 -24.88
CA LYS A 399 -32.08 10.34 -25.51
C LYS A 399 -31.76 9.78 -26.89
N THR A 400 -30.82 10.41 -27.59
CA THR A 400 -30.37 9.97 -28.92
C THR A 400 -28.85 9.89 -28.98
N ILE A 401 -28.34 9.12 -29.94
CA ILE A 401 -26.89 8.99 -30.14
C ILE A 401 -26.26 10.33 -30.56
N GLU A 402 -26.98 11.19 -31.28
CA GLU A 402 -26.50 12.52 -31.67
C GLU A 402 -26.26 13.43 -30.45
N GLU A 403 -27.08 13.32 -29.41
CA GLU A 403 -26.87 14.05 -28.16
C GLU A 403 -25.59 13.58 -27.45
N ALA A 404 -25.35 12.26 -27.44
CA ALA A 404 -24.13 11.67 -26.88
C ALA A 404 -22.89 12.02 -27.71
N GLU A 405 -22.94 11.97 -29.04
CA GLU A 405 -21.85 12.35 -29.95
C GLU A 405 -21.48 13.83 -29.77
N LYS A 406 -22.47 14.72 -29.69
CA LYS A 406 -22.24 16.15 -29.40
C LYS A 406 -21.60 16.35 -28.03
N TYR A 407 -22.11 15.67 -27.00
CA TYR A 407 -21.53 15.74 -25.67
C TYR A 407 -20.05 15.30 -25.68
N VAL A 408 -19.76 14.19 -26.37
CA VAL A 408 -18.39 13.71 -26.52
C VAL A 408 -17.53 14.75 -27.24
N GLU A 409 -18.01 15.37 -28.33
CA GLU A 409 -17.27 16.42 -29.02
C GLU A 409 -16.85 17.56 -28.08
N ASP A 410 -17.78 18.00 -27.22
CA ASP A 410 -17.58 19.11 -26.31
C ASP A 410 -16.61 18.76 -25.14
N ASN A 411 -16.51 17.48 -24.77
CA ASN A 411 -15.75 17.02 -23.60
C ASN A 411 -14.48 16.22 -23.95
N TYR A 412 -14.24 15.93 -25.23
CA TYR A 412 -13.10 15.14 -25.67
C TYR A 412 -11.79 15.93 -25.65
N ASN A 413 -10.82 15.48 -24.84
CA ASN A 413 -9.50 16.11 -24.79
C ASN A 413 -8.56 15.56 -25.87
N LYS A 414 -8.38 16.33 -26.96
CA LYS A 414 -7.46 15.99 -28.07
C LYS A 414 -6.01 15.70 -27.65
N LYS A 415 -5.55 16.19 -26.49
CA LYS A 415 -4.18 15.88 -25.99
C LYS A 415 -4.01 14.40 -25.64
N ASP A 416 -5.11 13.68 -25.42
CA ASP A 416 -5.11 12.28 -25.04
C ASP A 416 -5.18 11.32 -26.24
N ASP A 417 -5.26 11.82 -27.48
CA ASP A 417 -5.34 11.00 -28.71
C ASP A 417 -4.21 9.97 -28.82
N LYS A 418 -2.99 10.34 -28.39
CA LYS A 418 -1.84 9.42 -28.39
C LYS A 418 -2.05 8.19 -27.51
N LYS A 419 -2.88 8.29 -26.47
CA LYS A 419 -3.18 7.18 -25.55
C LYS A 419 -4.16 6.18 -26.15
N VAL A 420 -4.89 6.57 -27.19
CA VAL A 420 -5.95 5.77 -27.84
C VAL A 420 -5.73 5.67 -29.35
N SER A 421 -4.48 5.84 -29.80
CA SER A 421 -4.13 5.80 -31.21
C SER A 421 -4.30 4.41 -31.83
N PHE A 422 -4.40 3.37 -31.02
CA PHE A 422 -4.72 2.00 -31.45
C PHE A 422 -6.22 1.79 -31.69
N ILE A 423 -7.07 2.73 -31.27
CA ILE A 423 -8.51 2.69 -31.51
C ILE A 423 -8.80 3.38 -32.83
N ASN A 424 -8.45 2.76 -33.95
CA ASN A 424 -8.86 3.22 -35.28
C ASN A 424 -9.49 2.02 -36.00
N ASP A 425 -10.50 2.25 -36.84
CA ASP A 425 -11.09 1.23 -37.73
C ASP A 425 -12.03 0.18 -37.10
N TYR A 426 -12.45 0.34 -35.83
CA TYR A 426 -13.53 -0.48 -35.25
C TYR A 426 -14.91 0.03 -35.67
N LYS A 427 -15.76 -0.90 -36.12
CA LYS A 427 -17.14 -0.65 -36.56
C LYS A 427 -18.13 -1.00 -35.45
N VAL A 428 -18.53 -0.01 -34.67
CA VAL A 428 -19.59 -0.14 -33.67
C VAL A 428 -20.84 0.53 -34.21
N LEU A 429 -21.96 -0.21 -34.22
CA LEU A 429 -23.22 0.30 -34.73
C LEU A 429 -24.00 1.00 -33.61
N ILE A 430 -24.84 1.96 -34.01
CA ILE A 430 -25.83 2.51 -33.08
C ILE A 430 -26.95 1.48 -32.85
N LYS A 431 -27.77 1.66 -31.80
CA LYS A 431 -28.75 0.66 -31.32
C LYS A 431 -29.70 0.10 -32.38
N ASP A 432 -30.13 0.92 -33.33
CA ASP A 432 -31.04 0.53 -34.42
C ASP A 432 -30.32 -0.05 -35.66
N LYS A 433 -28.98 -0.13 -35.61
CA LYS A 433 -28.10 -0.63 -36.67
C LYS A 433 -28.14 0.18 -37.98
N SER A 434 -28.65 1.42 -37.95
CA SER A 434 -28.76 2.26 -39.16
C SER A 434 -27.43 2.83 -39.65
N ARG A 435 -26.47 3.05 -38.75
CA ARG A 435 -25.11 3.56 -39.06
C ARG A 435 -24.09 3.17 -37.98
N GLU A 436 -22.82 3.41 -38.28
CA GLU A 436 -21.71 3.37 -37.32
C GLU A 436 -21.74 4.62 -36.41
N VAL A 437 -21.37 4.45 -35.14
CA VAL A 437 -21.12 5.57 -34.22
C VAL A 437 -19.79 6.22 -34.54
N GLU A 438 -19.66 7.52 -34.27
CA GLU A 438 -18.37 8.19 -34.39
C GLU A 438 -17.29 7.52 -33.51
N ASN A 439 -16.15 7.19 -34.12
CA ASN A 439 -15.01 6.54 -33.43
C ASN A 439 -14.52 7.35 -32.20
N LYS A 440 -14.72 8.67 -32.20
CA LYS A 440 -14.42 9.54 -31.06
C LYS A 440 -15.19 9.14 -29.79
N VAL A 441 -16.41 8.62 -29.93
CA VAL A 441 -17.21 8.09 -28.81
C VAL A 441 -16.52 6.88 -28.18
N LEU A 442 -16.01 5.97 -28.99
CA LEU A 442 -15.29 4.78 -28.51
C LEU A 442 -14.00 5.17 -27.78
N LYS A 443 -13.25 6.13 -28.33
CA LYS A 443 -12.06 6.70 -27.68
C LYS A 443 -12.39 7.37 -26.36
N TYR A 444 -13.48 8.13 -26.32
CA TYR A 444 -13.96 8.79 -25.11
C TYR A 444 -14.25 7.77 -24.00
N ILE A 445 -15.07 6.74 -24.30
CA ILE A 445 -15.40 5.67 -23.37
C ILE A 445 -14.13 5.01 -22.81
N TYR A 446 -13.15 4.72 -23.67
CA TYR A 446 -11.89 4.14 -23.24
C TYR A 446 -11.11 5.07 -22.30
N LEU A 447 -11.04 6.36 -22.62
CA LEU A 447 -10.32 7.35 -21.81
C LEU A 447 -10.95 7.57 -20.43
N GLU A 448 -12.29 7.50 -20.33
CA GLU A 448 -13.00 7.61 -19.05
C GLU A 448 -12.63 6.46 -18.10
N TYR A 449 -12.60 5.21 -18.60
CA TYR A 449 -12.13 4.08 -17.79
C TYR A 449 -10.62 4.10 -17.54
N LEU A 450 -9.81 4.59 -18.49
CA LEU A 450 -8.36 4.74 -18.32
C LEU A 450 -8.01 5.72 -17.19
N LEU A 451 -8.88 6.72 -16.95
CA LEU A 451 -8.70 7.71 -15.89
C LEU A 451 -8.79 7.11 -14.48
N LEU A 452 -9.66 6.13 -14.27
CA LEU A 452 -9.88 5.45 -12.97
C LEU A 452 -8.71 4.55 -12.54
N LYS A 453 -7.82 4.20 -13.48
CA LYS A 453 -6.69 3.28 -13.24
C LYS A 453 -7.14 1.93 -12.69
N ARG A 454 -6.87 1.65 -11.40
CA ARG A 454 -7.17 0.37 -10.72
C ARG A 454 -8.34 0.47 -9.73
N ASP A 455 -8.82 1.67 -9.44
CA ASP A 455 -10.03 1.89 -8.64
C ASP A 455 -11.24 2.00 -9.57
N VAL A 456 -11.39 0.98 -10.43
CA VAL A 456 -12.38 1.01 -11.50
C VAL A 456 -13.75 0.74 -10.91
N LYS A 457 -14.71 1.55 -11.36
CA LYS A 457 -16.14 1.39 -11.08
C LYS A 457 -16.88 1.47 -12.40
N ARG A 458 -18.04 0.82 -12.47
CA ARG A 458 -18.98 1.03 -13.56
C ARG A 458 -19.39 2.50 -13.58
N LEU A 459 -19.33 3.16 -14.74
CA LEU A 459 -19.59 4.59 -14.90
C LEU A 459 -20.96 4.83 -15.52
N MET A 460 -21.90 5.41 -14.75
CA MET A 460 -23.27 5.66 -15.22
C MET A 460 -23.32 6.50 -16.51
N GLN A 461 -22.48 7.53 -16.62
CA GLN A 461 -22.37 8.34 -17.83
C GLN A 461 -22.04 7.48 -19.06
N VAL A 462 -21.12 6.54 -18.90
CA VAL A 462 -20.72 5.64 -19.99
C VAL A 462 -21.83 4.64 -20.27
N ASP A 463 -22.51 4.10 -19.26
CA ASP A 463 -23.67 3.23 -19.45
C ASP A 463 -24.74 3.92 -20.31
N ASN A 464 -25.03 5.20 -20.06
CA ASN A 464 -26.01 5.97 -20.83
C ASN A 464 -25.61 6.13 -22.31
N ILE A 465 -24.31 6.23 -22.62
CA ILE A 465 -23.81 6.24 -23.99
C ILE A 465 -23.90 4.84 -24.61
N VAL A 466 -23.41 3.81 -23.91
CA VAL A 466 -23.38 2.42 -24.41
C VAL A 466 -24.79 1.88 -24.64
N ASN A 467 -25.78 2.29 -23.86
CA ASN A 467 -27.18 1.92 -24.03
C ASN A 467 -27.83 2.43 -25.34
N LEU A 468 -27.17 3.37 -26.03
CA LEU A 468 -27.53 3.90 -27.36
C LEU A 468 -26.76 3.21 -28.50
N LEU A 469 -25.87 2.27 -28.19
CA LEU A 469 -25.11 1.46 -29.16
C LEU A 469 -25.73 0.06 -29.31
N ASP A 470 -25.40 -0.59 -30.42
CA ASP A 470 -25.67 -2.01 -30.57
C ASP A 470 -24.73 -2.81 -29.66
N LYS A 471 -25.32 -3.60 -28.76
CA LYS A 471 -24.61 -4.32 -27.69
C LYS A 471 -23.55 -5.27 -28.25
N GLU A 472 -23.87 -6.03 -29.29
CA GLU A 472 -22.98 -7.05 -29.84
C GLU A 472 -21.73 -6.44 -30.49
N SER A 473 -21.92 -5.43 -31.35
CA SER A 473 -20.79 -4.73 -31.98
C SER A 473 -19.91 -3.99 -30.95
N PHE A 474 -20.49 -3.43 -29.89
CA PHE A 474 -19.72 -2.77 -28.82
C PHE A 474 -18.91 -3.76 -27.96
N ILE A 475 -19.50 -4.91 -27.61
CA ILE A 475 -18.77 -5.97 -26.88
C ILE A 475 -17.59 -6.48 -27.73
N ASN A 476 -17.82 -6.72 -29.02
CA ASN A 476 -16.76 -7.14 -29.94
C ASN A 476 -15.65 -6.10 -30.07
N PHE A 477 -15.98 -4.81 -30.06
CA PHE A 477 -14.99 -3.73 -30.00
C PHE A 477 -14.09 -3.85 -28.75
N ALA A 478 -14.67 -4.00 -27.57
CA ALA A 478 -13.91 -4.11 -26.33
C ALA A 478 -13.06 -5.39 -26.28
N LYS A 479 -13.65 -6.52 -26.72
CA LYS A 479 -12.98 -7.82 -26.84
C LYS A 479 -11.76 -7.74 -27.77
N ASN A 480 -11.95 -7.25 -29.00
CA ASN A 480 -10.88 -7.20 -30.00
C ASN A 480 -9.72 -6.32 -29.52
N ILE A 481 -10.00 -5.17 -28.90
CA ILE A 481 -8.93 -4.35 -28.32
C ILE A 481 -8.18 -5.11 -27.24
N TYR A 482 -8.87 -5.80 -26.34
CA TYR A 482 -8.22 -6.56 -25.28
C TYR A 482 -7.36 -7.71 -25.84
N GLU A 483 -7.85 -8.43 -26.85
CA GLU A 483 -7.12 -9.50 -27.52
C GLU A 483 -5.88 -8.99 -28.27
N GLU A 484 -6.01 -7.87 -28.99
CA GLU A 484 -4.93 -7.29 -29.81
C GLU A 484 -3.87 -6.56 -28.97
N THR A 485 -4.26 -5.98 -27.82
CA THR A 485 -3.39 -5.04 -27.08
C THR A 485 -3.01 -5.45 -25.66
N ASN A 486 -3.71 -6.44 -25.07
CA ASN A 486 -3.56 -6.86 -23.68
C ASN A 486 -3.70 -5.72 -22.66
N LYS A 487 -4.46 -4.66 -22.96
CA LYS A 487 -4.61 -3.51 -22.06
C LYS A 487 -5.66 -3.77 -20.99
N GLU A 488 -5.31 -3.58 -19.72
CA GLU A 488 -6.23 -3.72 -18.56
C GLU A 488 -7.53 -2.93 -18.75
N THR A 489 -7.46 -1.69 -19.25
CA THR A 489 -8.66 -0.86 -19.50
C THR A 489 -9.63 -1.49 -20.49
N ALA A 490 -9.13 -2.20 -21.51
CA ALA A 490 -10.00 -2.91 -22.44
C ALA A 490 -10.65 -4.12 -21.77
N ALA A 491 -9.91 -4.83 -20.91
CA ALA A 491 -10.45 -5.93 -20.11
C ALA A 491 -11.57 -5.46 -19.18
N PHE A 492 -11.40 -4.30 -18.52
CA PHE A 492 -12.45 -3.72 -17.66
C PHE A 492 -13.73 -3.44 -18.46
N ILE A 493 -13.62 -2.78 -19.61
CA ILE A 493 -14.78 -2.48 -20.47
C ILE A 493 -15.41 -3.80 -20.96
N TYR A 494 -14.60 -4.73 -21.45
CA TYR A 494 -15.10 -6.00 -21.96
C TYR A 494 -15.83 -6.79 -20.88
N ALA A 495 -15.31 -6.85 -19.67
CA ALA A 495 -15.97 -7.55 -18.56
C ALA A 495 -17.27 -6.88 -18.13
N ILE A 496 -17.29 -5.55 -17.99
CA ILE A 496 -18.50 -4.81 -17.54
C ILE A 496 -19.69 -5.04 -18.47
N TYR A 497 -19.44 -5.13 -19.79
CA TYR A 497 -20.52 -5.20 -20.78
C TYR A 497 -20.71 -6.58 -21.43
N GLY A 498 -19.68 -7.44 -21.41
CA GLY A 498 -19.66 -8.74 -22.07
C GLY A 498 -20.23 -9.90 -21.25
N GLY A 499 -20.49 -9.70 -19.95
CA GLY A 499 -21.05 -10.72 -19.06
C GLY A 499 -20.11 -11.91 -18.84
N ASP A 500 -20.65 -13.07 -18.50
CA ASP A 500 -19.89 -14.25 -18.08
C ASP A 500 -18.86 -14.72 -19.12
N GLU A 501 -19.17 -14.61 -20.42
CA GLU A 501 -18.24 -14.97 -21.50
C GLU A 501 -16.99 -14.08 -21.49
N ALA A 502 -17.13 -12.79 -21.20
CA ALA A 502 -15.98 -11.90 -21.07
C ALA A 502 -15.13 -12.25 -19.86
N ILE A 503 -15.76 -12.59 -18.73
CA ILE A 503 -15.05 -13.01 -17.52
C ILE A 503 -14.27 -14.31 -17.79
N LYS A 504 -14.89 -15.29 -18.47
CA LYS A 504 -14.23 -16.54 -18.90
C LYS A 504 -13.03 -16.27 -19.80
N ASP A 505 -13.22 -15.47 -20.84
CA ASP A 505 -12.18 -15.13 -21.83
C ASP A 505 -10.98 -14.46 -21.14
N ILE A 506 -11.24 -13.50 -20.24
CA ILE A 506 -10.20 -12.79 -19.50
C ILE A 506 -9.50 -13.75 -18.53
N TYR A 507 -10.24 -14.53 -17.74
CA TYR A 507 -9.64 -15.46 -16.79
C TYR A 507 -8.80 -16.56 -17.46
N LYS A 508 -9.23 -17.05 -18.64
CA LYS A 508 -8.45 -18.02 -19.42
C LYS A 508 -7.05 -17.51 -19.75
N LYS A 509 -6.89 -16.20 -19.91
CA LYS A 509 -5.64 -15.54 -20.28
C LYS A 509 -4.86 -15.01 -19.07
N GLU A 510 -5.54 -14.44 -18.10
CA GLU A 510 -4.93 -13.77 -16.94
C GLU A 510 -4.76 -14.70 -15.72
N HIS A 511 -5.51 -15.79 -15.65
CA HIS A 511 -5.55 -16.72 -14.51
C HIS A 511 -5.78 -16.01 -13.16
N ASP A 512 -5.19 -16.48 -12.06
CA ASP A 512 -5.33 -15.98 -10.70
C ASP A 512 -4.45 -14.74 -10.44
N THR A 513 -4.77 -13.62 -11.11
CA THR A 513 -4.10 -12.32 -10.92
C THR A 513 -4.98 -11.29 -10.24
N LYS A 514 -4.37 -10.19 -9.77
CA LYS A 514 -5.10 -9.03 -9.24
C LYS A 514 -6.07 -8.43 -10.26
N LEU A 515 -5.76 -8.52 -11.57
CA LEU A 515 -6.68 -8.09 -12.62
C LEU A 515 -7.97 -8.92 -12.59
N SER A 516 -7.87 -10.25 -12.53
CA SER A 516 -9.04 -11.13 -12.45
C SER A 516 -9.92 -10.82 -11.23
N LEU A 517 -9.34 -10.53 -10.07
CA LEU A 517 -10.09 -10.11 -8.88
C LEU A 517 -10.81 -8.77 -9.07
N ILE A 518 -10.18 -7.79 -9.75
CA ILE A 518 -10.84 -6.52 -10.11
C ILE A 518 -12.02 -6.77 -11.06
N ILE A 519 -11.83 -7.65 -12.05
CA ILE A 519 -12.89 -8.02 -13.00
C ILE A 519 -14.07 -8.68 -12.30
N ILE A 520 -13.81 -9.58 -11.36
CA ILE A 520 -14.83 -10.20 -10.51
C ILE A 520 -15.53 -9.14 -9.65
N LYS A 521 -14.77 -8.23 -9.02
CA LYS A 521 -15.32 -7.13 -8.21
C LYS A 521 -16.29 -6.23 -9.00
N LEU A 522 -16.02 -6.02 -10.29
CA LEU A 522 -16.91 -5.27 -11.19
C LEU A 522 -18.19 -6.02 -11.56
N ASN A 523 -18.24 -7.33 -11.33
CA ASN A 523 -19.30 -8.23 -11.78
C ASN A 523 -19.81 -9.14 -10.65
N ILE A 524 -19.81 -8.68 -9.40
CA ILE A 524 -20.26 -9.48 -8.23
C ILE A 524 -21.74 -9.93 -8.31
N GLU A 525 -22.54 -9.33 -9.18
CA GLU A 525 -23.91 -9.77 -9.45
C GLU A 525 -23.97 -11.06 -10.31
N SER A 526 -22.86 -11.45 -10.94
CA SER A 526 -22.75 -12.69 -11.72
C SER A 526 -22.44 -13.88 -10.81
N LYS A 527 -23.30 -14.90 -10.84
CA LYS A 527 -23.07 -16.18 -10.18
C LYS A 527 -21.78 -16.86 -10.67
N TYR A 528 -21.44 -16.71 -11.95
CA TYR A 528 -20.18 -17.21 -12.49
C TYR A 528 -18.97 -16.48 -11.87
N ALA A 529 -19.03 -15.15 -11.74
CA ALA A 529 -17.97 -14.37 -11.12
C ALA A 529 -17.74 -14.77 -9.66
N LEU A 530 -18.81 -14.99 -8.89
CA LEU A 530 -18.72 -15.41 -7.49
C LEU A 530 -18.18 -16.85 -7.34
N ARG A 531 -18.56 -17.77 -8.24
CA ARG A 531 -17.93 -19.11 -8.32
C ARG A 531 -16.46 -19.03 -8.61
N LEU A 532 -16.08 -18.20 -9.58
CA LEU A 532 -14.68 -18.00 -9.95
C LEU A 532 -13.88 -17.36 -8.80
N LEU A 533 -14.49 -16.45 -8.04
CA LEU A 533 -13.89 -15.86 -6.83
C LEU A 533 -13.55 -16.94 -5.81
N TYR A 534 -14.51 -17.81 -5.51
CA TYR A 534 -14.30 -18.92 -4.59
C TYR A 534 -13.25 -19.91 -5.12
N GLU A 535 -13.28 -20.26 -6.41
CA GLU A 535 -12.26 -21.11 -7.03
C GLU A 535 -10.85 -20.52 -6.89
N ILE A 536 -10.68 -19.22 -7.14
CA ILE A 536 -9.39 -18.53 -6.97
C ILE A 536 -8.95 -18.57 -5.50
N TYR A 537 -9.85 -18.24 -4.57
CA TYR A 537 -9.56 -18.26 -3.14
C TYR A 537 -9.10 -19.64 -2.67
N SER A 538 -9.80 -20.71 -3.05
CA SER A 538 -9.46 -22.07 -2.62
C SER A 538 -8.15 -22.57 -3.24
N ASN A 539 -7.92 -22.30 -4.54
CA ASN A 539 -6.88 -23.01 -5.30
C ASN A 539 -5.60 -22.21 -5.54
N THR A 540 -5.60 -20.88 -5.38
CA THR A 540 -4.41 -20.07 -5.70
C THR A 540 -3.24 -20.42 -4.78
N LYS A 541 -2.04 -20.54 -5.35
CA LYS A 541 -0.80 -20.69 -4.56
C LYS A 541 -0.21 -19.36 -4.10
N LYS A 542 -0.79 -18.23 -4.53
CA LYS A 542 -0.30 -16.89 -4.25
C LYS A 542 -1.01 -16.35 -3.01
N SER A 543 -0.30 -16.27 -1.88
CA SER A 543 -0.87 -15.77 -0.61
C SER A 543 -1.51 -14.39 -0.74
N GLU A 544 -0.88 -13.46 -1.47
CA GLU A 544 -1.45 -12.13 -1.74
C GLU A 544 -2.80 -12.19 -2.47
N VAL A 545 -2.94 -13.06 -3.47
CA VAL A 545 -4.19 -13.19 -4.24
C VAL A 545 -5.26 -13.84 -3.38
N ARG A 546 -4.88 -14.84 -2.58
CA ARG A 546 -5.79 -15.48 -1.62
C ARG A 546 -6.35 -14.48 -0.62
N TYR A 547 -5.49 -13.62 -0.06
CA TYR A 547 -5.88 -12.59 0.89
C TYR A 547 -6.86 -11.57 0.28
N GLU A 548 -6.55 -11.07 -0.93
CA GLU A 548 -7.44 -10.14 -1.64
C GLU A 548 -8.78 -10.80 -2.02
N ALA A 549 -8.75 -12.07 -2.45
CA ALA A 549 -9.97 -12.82 -2.73
C ALA A 549 -10.83 -13.00 -1.47
N TYR A 550 -10.22 -13.33 -0.33
CA TYR A 550 -10.91 -13.43 0.95
C TYR A 550 -11.57 -12.10 1.36
N ASN A 551 -10.85 -10.98 1.26
CA ASN A 551 -11.43 -9.66 1.53
C ASN A 551 -12.62 -9.34 0.64
N LEU A 552 -12.57 -9.72 -0.65
CA LEU A 552 -13.69 -9.54 -1.56
C LEU A 552 -14.86 -10.47 -1.21
N ILE A 553 -14.61 -11.70 -0.77
CA ILE A 553 -15.65 -12.62 -0.26
C ILE A 553 -16.32 -12.00 0.97
N GLU A 554 -15.57 -11.46 1.91
CA GLU A 554 -16.10 -10.76 3.10
C GLU A 554 -16.98 -9.54 2.71
N GLU A 555 -16.55 -8.74 1.72
CA GLU A 555 -17.36 -7.65 1.17
C GLU A 555 -18.69 -8.17 0.58
N VAL A 556 -18.65 -9.26 -0.18
CA VAL A 556 -19.83 -9.87 -0.82
C VAL A 556 -20.77 -10.48 0.23
N MET A 557 -20.25 -11.24 1.18
CA MET A 557 -21.02 -11.86 2.27
C MET A 557 -21.78 -10.82 3.07
N LYS A 558 -21.13 -9.71 3.44
CA LYS A 558 -21.79 -8.58 4.13
C LYS A 558 -22.88 -7.93 3.28
N LYS A 559 -22.66 -7.80 1.96
CA LYS A 559 -23.67 -7.24 1.05
C LYS A 559 -24.88 -8.15 0.90
N MET A 560 -24.67 -9.46 0.92
CA MET A 560 -25.71 -10.47 0.72
C MET A 560 -26.37 -10.94 2.03
N ASP A 561 -25.79 -10.63 3.19
CA ASP A 561 -26.20 -11.11 4.52
C ASP A 561 -26.22 -12.65 4.64
N ILE A 562 -25.13 -13.29 4.20
CA ILE A 562 -24.96 -14.76 4.23
C ILE A 562 -23.71 -15.18 5.00
N SER A 563 -23.70 -16.42 5.53
CA SER A 563 -22.53 -16.99 6.21
C SER A 563 -21.44 -17.42 5.21
N TYR A 564 -20.22 -17.62 5.69
CA TYR A 564 -19.13 -18.15 4.86
C TYR A 564 -19.48 -19.55 4.33
N ASN A 565 -20.10 -20.39 5.18
CA ASN A 565 -20.51 -21.74 4.80
C ASN A 565 -21.57 -21.69 3.69
N GLU A 566 -22.55 -20.79 3.79
CA GLU A 566 -23.55 -20.60 2.74
C GLU A 566 -22.91 -20.11 1.43
N PHE A 567 -21.98 -19.14 1.51
CA PHE A 567 -21.22 -18.66 0.35
C PHE A 567 -20.45 -19.81 -0.32
N GLN A 568 -19.69 -20.58 0.46
CA GLN A 568 -18.94 -21.76 0.00
C GLN A 568 -19.86 -22.77 -0.70
N LEU A 569 -21.01 -23.09 -0.12
CA LEU A 569 -21.97 -24.04 -0.71
C LEU A 569 -22.55 -23.52 -2.04
N ARG A 570 -23.04 -22.27 -2.07
CA ARG A 570 -23.69 -21.68 -3.27
C ARG A 570 -22.72 -21.55 -4.45
N TYR A 571 -21.47 -21.25 -4.16
CA TYR A 571 -20.44 -20.92 -5.16
C TYR A 571 -19.37 -22.00 -5.33
N SER A 572 -19.60 -23.19 -4.76
CA SER A 572 -18.81 -24.39 -5.09
C SER A 572 -18.89 -24.72 -6.58
N SER A 573 -17.79 -25.26 -7.10
CA SER A 573 -17.69 -25.60 -8.52
C SER A 573 -18.66 -26.73 -8.90
N ASP A 574 -19.33 -26.57 -10.04
CA ASP A 574 -20.05 -27.65 -10.74
C ASP A 574 -19.20 -28.26 -11.86
N PHE A 575 -17.95 -27.79 -12.03
CA PHE A 575 -17.04 -28.12 -13.12
C PHE A 575 -17.64 -27.95 -14.53
N GLY A 576 -18.71 -27.16 -14.67
CA GLY A 576 -19.48 -26.97 -15.89
C GLY A 576 -20.31 -28.19 -16.31
N PHE A 577 -20.65 -29.08 -15.39
CA PHE A 577 -21.66 -30.11 -15.59
C PHE A 577 -23.06 -29.52 -15.39
N ASP A 578 -24.00 -29.90 -16.25
CA ASP A 578 -25.40 -29.57 -16.06
C ASP A 578 -26.05 -30.44 -14.97
N SER A 579 -27.31 -30.13 -14.63
CA SER A 579 -28.12 -30.89 -13.66
C SER A 579 -28.28 -32.39 -13.98
N LYS A 580 -27.99 -32.83 -15.21
CA LYS A 580 -28.03 -34.25 -15.61
C LYS A 580 -26.66 -34.93 -15.46
N GLY A 581 -25.65 -34.22 -14.96
CA GLY A 581 -24.29 -34.72 -14.89
C GLY A 581 -23.62 -34.81 -16.26
N GLU A 582 -24.04 -34.00 -17.24
CA GLU A 582 -23.42 -33.93 -18.55
C GLU A 582 -22.61 -32.65 -18.73
N LYS A 583 -21.40 -32.76 -19.30
CA LYS A 583 -20.56 -31.62 -19.70
C LYS A 583 -20.20 -31.76 -21.17
N THR A 584 -20.68 -30.83 -22.00
CA THR A 584 -20.30 -30.81 -23.42
C THR A 584 -18.88 -30.28 -23.56
N LEU A 585 -17.99 -31.06 -24.14
CA LEU A 585 -16.61 -30.65 -24.41
C LEU A 585 -16.51 -29.92 -25.75
N ASN A 586 -17.16 -30.47 -26.77
CA ASN A 586 -17.28 -29.86 -28.10
C ASN A 586 -18.46 -30.49 -28.86
N LYS A 587 -18.60 -30.15 -30.14
CA LYS A 587 -19.65 -30.70 -31.02
C LYS A 587 -19.64 -32.23 -31.18
N ASN A 588 -18.54 -32.92 -30.85
CA ASN A 588 -18.36 -34.35 -31.04
C ASN A 588 -18.41 -35.15 -29.73
N TYR A 589 -18.03 -34.53 -28.61
CA TYR A 589 -17.77 -35.23 -27.36
C TYR A 589 -18.39 -34.54 -26.15
N LYS A 590 -18.89 -35.35 -25.22
CA LYS A 590 -19.34 -34.92 -23.89
C LYS A 590 -18.80 -35.85 -22.80
N LEU A 591 -18.68 -35.34 -21.58
CA LEU A 591 -18.44 -36.12 -20.38
C LEU A 591 -19.75 -36.41 -19.68
N ILE A 592 -19.86 -37.62 -19.14
CA ILE A 592 -20.96 -38.05 -18.28
C ILE A 592 -20.38 -38.40 -16.92
N LEU A 593 -20.95 -37.79 -15.88
CA LEU A 593 -20.65 -38.05 -14.48
C LEU A 593 -21.42 -39.29 -14.02
N ASN A 594 -20.71 -40.29 -13.51
CA ASN A 594 -21.32 -41.50 -12.97
C ASN A 594 -21.79 -41.31 -11.53
N SER A 595 -22.59 -42.25 -11.04
CA SER A 595 -23.00 -42.31 -9.63
C SER A 595 -21.81 -42.42 -8.65
N ASP A 596 -20.71 -43.05 -9.08
CA ASP A 596 -19.46 -43.12 -8.33
C ASP A 596 -18.56 -41.88 -8.52
N TYR A 597 -19.02 -40.89 -9.28
CA TYR A 597 -18.29 -39.68 -9.72
C TYR A 597 -17.09 -39.91 -10.65
N SER A 598 -16.94 -41.13 -11.16
CA SER A 598 -16.00 -41.35 -12.27
C SER A 598 -16.54 -40.72 -13.57
N LEU A 599 -15.63 -40.29 -14.43
CA LEU A 599 -15.95 -39.62 -15.69
C LEU A 599 -15.86 -40.58 -16.87
N ARG A 600 -16.96 -40.70 -17.62
CA ARG A 600 -17.01 -41.39 -18.91
C ARG A 600 -17.05 -40.40 -20.07
N LEU A 601 -16.29 -40.70 -21.11
CA LEU A 601 -16.28 -39.93 -22.36
C LEU A 601 -17.29 -40.53 -23.32
N PHE A 602 -18.16 -39.70 -23.89
CA PHE A 602 -19.22 -40.10 -24.80
C PHE A 602 -19.06 -39.41 -26.16
N ASP A 603 -19.09 -40.21 -27.23
CA ASP A 603 -19.12 -39.73 -28.61
C ASP A 603 -20.58 -39.44 -29.00
N ILE A 604 -20.88 -38.15 -29.19
CA ILE A 604 -22.22 -37.63 -29.48
C ILE A 604 -22.67 -38.11 -30.86
N ASN A 605 -21.77 -38.08 -31.87
CA ASN A 605 -22.12 -38.38 -33.25
C ASN A 605 -22.39 -39.88 -33.45
N ASN A 606 -21.61 -40.73 -32.76
CA ASN A 606 -21.72 -42.19 -32.87
C ASN A 606 -22.60 -42.81 -31.78
N ASN A 607 -23.18 -41.97 -30.89
CA ASN A 607 -24.01 -42.37 -29.76
C ASN A 607 -23.37 -43.52 -28.94
N LYS A 608 -22.08 -43.39 -28.61
CA LYS A 608 -21.29 -44.49 -28.04
C LYS A 608 -20.33 -44.02 -26.94
N GLU A 609 -20.23 -44.81 -25.88
CA GLU A 609 -19.23 -44.64 -24.83
C GLU A 609 -17.81 -45.01 -25.30
N LEU A 610 -16.83 -44.15 -24.99
CA LEU A 610 -15.43 -44.33 -25.31
C LEU A 610 -14.65 -44.74 -24.06
N LYS A 611 -14.15 -45.99 -24.05
CA LYS A 611 -13.33 -46.54 -22.95
C LYS A 611 -11.93 -45.93 -22.87
N ARG A 612 -11.46 -45.30 -23.95
CA ARG A 612 -10.13 -44.65 -24.05
C ARG A 612 -10.27 -43.35 -24.84
N LEU A 613 -9.35 -42.43 -24.60
CA LEU A 613 -9.24 -41.22 -25.41
C LEU A 613 -8.96 -41.59 -26.87
N PRO A 614 -9.67 -40.99 -27.85
CA PRO A 614 -9.39 -41.17 -29.27
C PRO A 614 -7.94 -40.85 -29.65
N GLN A 615 -7.44 -41.49 -30.70
CA GLN A 615 -6.04 -41.34 -31.13
C GLN A 615 -5.72 -39.95 -31.70
N ASN A 616 -6.73 -39.25 -32.25
CA ASN A 616 -6.66 -37.86 -32.72
C ASN A 616 -7.54 -36.96 -31.82
N PHE A 617 -7.50 -37.17 -30.51
CA PHE A 617 -8.22 -36.30 -29.57
C PHE A 617 -7.46 -34.98 -29.40
N ASP A 618 -8.19 -33.88 -29.36
CA ASP A 618 -7.64 -32.55 -29.14
C ASP A 618 -6.87 -32.51 -27.81
N GLU A 619 -5.64 -31.97 -27.82
CA GLU A 619 -4.76 -32.01 -26.65
C GLU A 619 -5.28 -31.10 -25.51
N ASP A 620 -5.94 -29.97 -25.82
CA ASP A 620 -6.56 -29.12 -24.80
C ASP A 620 -7.72 -29.86 -24.11
N LEU A 621 -8.53 -30.57 -24.89
CA LEU A 621 -9.60 -31.41 -24.33
C LEU A 621 -9.06 -32.58 -23.52
N LYS A 622 -7.92 -33.16 -23.92
CA LYS A 622 -7.26 -34.24 -23.18
C LYS A 622 -6.75 -33.74 -21.83
N GLU A 623 -6.17 -32.55 -21.80
CA GLU A 623 -5.75 -31.90 -20.56
C GLU A 623 -6.94 -31.61 -19.65
N GLU A 624 -8.03 -31.04 -20.19
CA GLU A 624 -9.26 -30.77 -19.45
C GLU A 624 -9.84 -32.05 -18.82
N VAL A 625 -9.98 -33.13 -19.59
CA VAL A 625 -10.49 -34.42 -19.07
C VAL A 625 -9.57 -34.99 -17.98
N THR A 626 -8.26 -34.87 -18.15
CA THR A 626 -7.27 -35.38 -17.18
C THR A 626 -7.31 -34.58 -15.88
N LYS A 627 -7.45 -33.25 -16.00
CA LYS A 627 -7.61 -32.33 -14.87
C LYS A 627 -8.88 -32.64 -14.07
N LEU A 628 -10.03 -32.74 -14.74
CA LEU A 628 -11.31 -33.06 -14.10
C LEU A 628 -11.31 -34.40 -13.36
N ARG A 629 -10.66 -35.43 -13.93
CA ARG A 629 -10.51 -36.75 -13.27
C ARG A 629 -9.72 -36.68 -11.95
N LYS A 630 -8.86 -35.69 -11.78
CA LYS A 630 -8.09 -35.47 -10.55
C LYS A 630 -8.83 -34.56 -9.57
N GLU A 631 -9.49 -33.53 -10.08
CA GLU A 631 -10.14 -32.50 -9.26
C GLU A 631 -11.44 -32.98 -8.63
N ILE A 632 -12.28 -33.74 -9.35
CA ILE A 632 -13.57 -34.20 -8.82
C ILE A 632 -13.38 -35.04 -7.54
N PRO A 633 -12.49 -36.05 -7.48
CA PRO A 633 -12.29 -36.79 -6.23
C PRO A 633 -11.80 -35.93 -5.06
N SER A 634 -10.95 -34.93 -5.32
CA SER A 634 -10.50 -33.98 -4.29
C SER A 634 -11.67 -33.13 -3.81
N PHE A 635 -12.41 -32.53 -4.74
CA PHE A 635 -13.59 -31.73 -4.46
C PHE A 635 -14.60 -32.50 -3.60
N MET A 636 -14.87 -33.76 -3.93
CA MET A 636 -15.77 -34.61 -3.18
C MET A 636 -15.29 -34.87 -1.75
N LYS A 637 -13.98 -35.05 -1.55
CA LYS A 637 -13.37 -35.22 -0.24
C LYS A 637 -13.46 -33.93 0.59
N ASP A 638 -13.09 -32.80 -0.01
CA ASP A 638 -13.03 -31.50 0.66
C ASP A 638 -14.45 -31.03 1.02
N THR A 639 -15.41 -31.22 0.12
CA THR A 639 -16.84 -30.96 0.37
C THR A 639 -17.39 -31.84 1.49
N SER A 640 -16.97 -33.11 1.59
CA SER A 640 -17.37 -33.98 2.70
C SER A 640 -16.87 -33.44 4.05
N SER A 641 -15.63 -32.93 4.11
CA SER A 641 -15.09 -32.29 5.32
C SER A 641 -15.88 -31.02 5.69
N ALA A 642 -16.20 -30.16 4.71
CA ALA A 642 -17.00 -28.96 4.94
C ALA A 642 -18.42 -29.31 5.45
N LEU A 643 -19.05 -30.35 4.89
CA LEU A 643 -20.34 -30.85 5.36
C LEU A 643 -20.25 -31.46 6.77
N ALA A 644 -19.11 -32.00 7.19
CA ALA A 644 -18.90 -32.45 8.57
C ALA A 644 -18.92 -31.28 9.56
N ILE A 645 -18.34 -30.13 9.18
CA ILE A 645 -18.41 -28.89 9.96
C ILE A 645 -19.84 -28.35 10.01
N LEU A 646 -20.57 -28.39 8.89
CA LEU A 646 -21.99 -28.04 8.86
C LEU A 646 -22.86 -28.96 9.70
N LEU A 647 -22.55 -30.26 9.72
CA LEU A 647 -23.21 -31.22 10.59
C LEU A 647 -23.00 -30.84 12.07
N ALA A 648 -21.79 -30.41 12.44
CA ALA A 648 -21.47 -29.95 13.79
C ALA A 648 -22.16 -28.63 14.14
N SER A 649 -22.18 -27.65 13.22
CA SER A 649 -22.77 -26.32 13.46
C SER A 649 -24.29 -26.34 13.52
N GLY A 650 -24.94 -27.30 12.86
CA GLY A 650 -26.41 -27.40 12.82
C GLY A 650 -27.08 -26.28 12.03
N GLU A 651 -26.34 -25.63 11.12
CA GLU A 651 -26.90 -24.61 10.23
C GLU A 651 -28.06 -25.16 9.40
N LYS A 652 -29.09 -24.32 9.25
CA LYS A 652 -30.33 -24.63 8.55
C LYS A 652 -30.50 -23.68 7.38
N TYR A 653 -31.00 -24.19 6.27
CA TYR A 653 -31.15 -23.47 5.03
C TYR A 653 -32.59 -23.56 4.54
N SER A 654 -33.05 -22.54 3.80
CA SER A 654 -34.36 -22.65 3.14
C SER A 654 -34.34 -23.74 2.06
N TYR A 655 -35.52 -24.20 1.67
CA TYR A 655 -35.65 -25.16 0.57
C TYR A 655 -35.01 -24.67 -0.73
N ASP A 656 -35.12 -23.37 -1.05
CA ASP A 656 -34.51 -22.78 -2.25
C ASP A 656 -32.99 -22.95 -2.26
N VAL A 657 -32.33 -22.69 -1.13
CA VAL A 657 -30.87 -22.87 -1.00
C VAL A 657 -30.50 -24.34 -1.09
N PHE A 658 -31.24 -25.20 -0.39
CA PHE A 658 -31.02 -26.64 -0.46
C PHE A 658 -31.15 -27.16 -1.90
N LYS A 659 -32.19 -26.73 -2.61
CA LYS A 659 -32.42 -27.10 -4.01
C LYS A 659 -31.32 -26.58 -4.92
N GLU A 660 -30.98 -25.29 -4.82
CA GLU A 660 -29.91 -24.67 -5.61
C GLU A 660 -28.57 -25.40 -5.42
N VAL A 661 -28.20 -25.68 -4.17
CA VAL A 661 -26.90 -26.24 -3.80
C VAL A 661 -26.85 -27.74 -4.04
N PHE A 662 -27.84 -28.49 -3.56
CA PHE A 662 -27.74 -29.95 -3.50
C PHE A 662 -28.53 -30.65 -4.61
N ILE A 663 -29.55 -30.03 -5.19
CA ILE A 663 -30.36 -30.68 -6.22
C ILE A 663 -29.91 -30.24 -7.63
N ASP A 664 -29.85 -28.94 -7.86
CA ASP A 664 -29.56 -28.36 -9.18
C ASP A 664 -28.07 -28.46 -9.56
N ASN A 665 -27.17 -28.61 -8.57
CA ASN A 665 -25.76 -28.86 -8.79
C ASN A 665 -25.48 -30.38 -8.82
N ALA A 666 -25.16 -30.90 -10.00
CA ALA A 666 -24.90 -32.33 -10.19
C ALA A 666 -23.72 -32.87 -9.36
N MET A 667 -22.73 -32.02 -9.02
CA MET A 667 -21.63 -32.44 -8.14
C MET A 667 -22.09 -32.66 -6.71
N MET A 668 -23.02 -31.82 -6.23
CA MET A 668 -23.52 -31.89 -4.86
C MET A 668 -24.63 -32.94 -4.67
N ASN A 669 -25.23 -33.40 -5.77
CA ASN A 669 -26.42 -34.26 -5.75
C ASN A 669 -26.26 -35.58 -4.99
N ARG A 670 -25.08 -36.21 -4.99
CA ARG A 670 -24.87 -37.42 -4.17
C ARG A 670 -24.92 -37.10 -2.69
N PHE A 671 -24.45 -35.94 -2.23
CA PHE A 671 -24.59 -35.58 -0.82
C PHE A 671 -26.07 -35.49 -0.44
N ALA A 672 -26.89 -34.90 -1.31
CA ALA A 672 -28.34 -34.87 -1.14
C ALA A 672 -28.94 -36.28 -1.01
N SER A 673 -28.52 -37.20 -1.88
CA SER A 673 -29.10 -38.54 -1.98
C SER A 673 -28.47 -39.61 -1.09
N SER A 674 -27.32 -39.34 -0.46
CA SER A 674 -26.63 -40.29 0.42
C SER A 674 -26.55 -39.85 1.89
N LEU A 675 -26.78 -38.57 2.17
CA LEU A 675 -26.91 -38.06 3.53
C LEU A 675 -28.38 -37.96 3.93
N ILE A 676 -28.60 -37.94 5.23
CA ILE A 676 -29.91 -37.79 5.86
C ILE A 676 -30.05 -36.35 6.34
N TRP A 677 -31.23 -35.79 6.12
CA TRP A 677 -31.55 -34.40 6.36
C TRP A 677 -32.71 -34.28 7.34
N ASN A 678 -32.68 -33.27 8.20
CA ASN A 678 -33.80 -32.88 9.05
C ASN A 678 -34.62 -31.82 8.32
N LEU A 679 -35.94 -31.98 8.34
CA LEU A 679 -36.90 -30.99 7.90
C LEU A 679 -37.50 -30.29 9.11
N TYR A 680 -37.52 -28.96 9.07
CA TYR A 680 -38.10 -28.11 10.10
C TYR A 680 -39.19 -27.22 9.50
N ASP A 681 -40.19 -26.88 10.32
CA ASP A 681 -41.15 -25.85 9.95
C ASP A 681 -40.57 -24.44 10.12
N LYS A 682 -41.35 -23.42 9.76
CA LYS A 682 -40.99 -22.01 9.89
C LYS A 682 -40.75 -21.54 11.33
N ASP A 683 -41.24 -22.28 12.31
CA ASP A 683 -41.15 -22.00 13.74
C ASP A 683 -40.01 -22.81 14.38
N ASP A 684 -39.16 -23.41 13.53
CA ASP A 684 -37.99 -24.23 13.86
C ASP A 684 -38.30 -25.58 14.55
N ASN A 685 -39.54 -26.06 14.45
CA ASN A 685 -39.91 -27.36 14.99
C ASN A 685 -39.50 -28.47 14.02
N PHE A 686 -38.91 -29.53 14.57
CA PHE A 686 -38.56 -30.73 13.81
C PHE A 686 -39.83 -31.43 13.28
N ILE A 687 -39.85 -31.74 11.99
CA ILE A 687 -40.95 -32.44 11.31
C ILE A 687 -40.59 -33.92 11.12
N THR A 688 -39.52 -34.19 10.38
CA THR A 688 -39.07 -35.55 10.04
C THR A 688 -37.63 -35.53 9.55
N THR A 689 -36.96 -36.69 9.58
CA THR A 689 -35.78 -36.95 8.76
C THR A 689 -36.19 -37.35 7.34
N PHE A 690 -35.39 -37.03 6.33
CA PHE A 690 -35.61 -37.44 4.95
C PHE A 690 -34.30 -37.62 4.15
N ARG A 691 -34.41 -38.25 2.97
CA ARG A 691 -33.34 -38.39 1.96
C ARG A 691 -33.90 -38.06 0.58
N TYR A 692 -33.06 -37.51 -0.30
CA TYR A 692 -33.40 -37.31 -1.71
C TYR A 692 -33.21 -38.59 -2.54
N SER A 693 -34.22 -39.00 -3.31
CA SER A 693 -34.18 -40.26 -4.06
C SER A 693 -33.41 -40.19 -5.39
N GLY A 694 -33.06 -39.00 -5.88
CA GLY A 694 -32.39 -38.82 -7.18
C GLY A 694 -33.33 -38.42 -8.33
N ASP A 695 -34.64 -38.59 -8.17
CA ASP A 695 -35.66 -38.41 -9.21
C ASP A 695 -36.61 -37.22 -8.97
N GLY A 696 -36.31 -36.40 -7.97
CA GLY A 696 -37.19 -35.31 -7.52
C GLY A 696 -38.02 -35.65 -6.28
N SER A 697 -38.08 -36.92 -5.86
CA SER A 697 -38.82 -37.35 -4.66
C SER A 697 -37.95 -37.35 -3.40
N TYR A 698 -38.62 -37.25 -2.26
CA TYR A 698 -38.02 -37.33 -0.92
C TYR A 698 -38.75 -38.39 -0.11
N SER A 699 -38.02 -39.22 0.64
CA SER A 699 -38.63 -40.22 1.52
C SER A 699 -38.04 -40.17 2.93
N ASN A 700 -38.83 -40.60 3.92
CA ASN A 700 -38.38 -40.76 5.30
C ASN A 700 -37.76 -42.16 5.54
N CYS A 701 -37.45 -42.48 6.80
CA CYS A 701 -36.82 -43.76 7.17
C CYS A 701 -37.72 -45.00 6.95
N GLU A 702 -39.01 -44.82 6.66
CA GLU A 702 -40.00 -45.86 6.37
C GLU A 702 -40.34 -45.94 4.87
N ASP A 703 -39.57 -45.26 4.01
CA ASP A 703 -39.84 -45.09 2.57
C ASP A 703 -41.17 -44.35 2.26
N GLU A 704 -41.72 -43.59 3.20
CA GLU A 704 -42.91 -42.76 2.96
C GLU A 704 -42.51 -41.41 2.33
N GLU A 705 -43.32 -40.93 1.37
CA GLU A 705 -43.08 -39.67 0.66
C GLU A 705 -43.13 -38.46 1.61
N VAL A 706 -42.08 -37.64 1.57
CA VAL A 706 -41.96 -36.38 2.33
C VAL A 706 -42.22 -35.20 1.40
N LYS A 707 -43.16 -34.33 1.77
CA LYS A 707 -43.44 -33.09 1.04
C LYS A 707 -42.66 -31.94 1.66
N ILE A 708 -41.93 -31.23 0.80
CA ILE A 708 -41.12 -30.08 1.16
C ILE A 708 -41.69 -28.87 0.42
N ASP A 709 -41.87 -27.76 1.13
CA ASP A 709 -42.35 -26.50 0.58
C ASP A 709 -41.47 -25.32 0.99
N ASP A 710 -41.71 -24.15 0.40
CA ASP A 710 -40.87 -22.96 0.55
C ASP A 710 -40.85 -22.38 1.98
N ASN A 711 -41.73 -22.81 2.89
CA ASN A 711 -41.75 -22.41 4.30
C ASN A 711 -41.01 -23.38 5.23
N THR A 712 -40.29 -24.34 4.67
CA THR A 712 -39.52 -25.32 5.44
C THR A 712 -38.03 -25.01 5.44
N PHE A 713 -37.35 -25.43 6.51
CA PHE A 713 -35.92 -25.32 6.67
C PHE A 713 -35.29 -26.71 6.72
N ILE A 714 -34.09 -26.83 6.15
CA ILE A 714 -33.40 -28.10 5.99
C ILE A 714 -32.02 -27.98 6.61
N GLY A 715 -31.65 -28.95 7.44
CA GLY A 715 -30.32 -29.07 8.03
C GLY A 715 -29.81 -30.50 7.98
N LEU A 716 -28.50 -30.71 8.07
CA LEU A 716 -27.95 -32.06 8.17
C LEU A 716 -28.41 -32.73 9.47
N ALA A 717 -28.83 -33.98 9.37
CA ALA A 717 -29.38 -34.71 10.49
C ALA A 717 -28.26 -35.28 11.37
N SER A 718 -28.29 -35.02 12.69
CA SER A 718 -27.25 -35.54 13.60
C SER A 718 -27.73 -36.75 14.39
N PRO A 719 -26.94 -37.85 14.50
CA PRO A 719 -27.35 -39.02 15.27
C PRO A 719 -27.61 -38.76 16.75
N VAL A 720 -26.99 -37.73 17.34
CA VAL A 720 -27.22 -37.37 18.75
C VAL A 720 -28.63 -36.84 18.99
N GLU A 721 -29.32 -36.42 17.93
CA GLU A 721 -30.69 -35.90 17.97
C GLU A 721 -31.72 -36.93 17.51
N MET A 722 -31.29 -38.14 17.16
CA MET A 722 -32.15 -39.25 16.76
C MET A 722 -32.16 -40.35 17.82
N ASP A 723 -33.32 -40.99 17.98
CA ASP A 723 -33.43 -42.24 18.70
C ASP A 723 -32.82 -43.41 17.89
N ASP A 724 -32.49 -44.49 18.60
CA ASP A 724 -31.80 -45.63 18.00
C ASP A 724 -32.65 -46.41 16.99
N ASP A 725 -33.99 -46.38 17.10
CA ASP A 725 -34.89 -47.03 16.14
C ASP A 725 -34.83 -46.31 14.79
N THR A 726 -34.94 -44.98 14.80
CA THR A 726 -34.77 -44.13 13.62
C THR A 726 -33.40 -44.34 12.96
N ILE A 727 -32.31 -44.39 13.75
CA ILE A 727 -30.95 -44.64 13.23
C ILE A 727 -30.86 -46.03 12.57
N ASN A 728 -31.42 -47.07 13.19
CA ASN A 728 -31.37 -48.42 12.66
C ASN A 728 -32.18 -48.59 11.37
N LYS A 729 -33.34 -47.92 11.27
CA LYS A 729 -34.13 -47.88 10.02
C LYS A 729 -33.37 -47.23 8.89
N TRP A 730 -32.74 -46.09 9.14
CA TRP A 730 -31.90 -45.44 8.13
C TRP A 730 -30.70 -46.30 7.72
N ARG A 731 -30.00 -46.95 8.67
CA ARG A 731 -28.91 -47.87 8.35
C ARG A 731 -29.36 -49.00 7.43
N LYS A 732 -30.51 -49.61 7.76
CA LYS A 732 -31.10 -50.66 6.94
C LYS A 732 -31.47 -50.14 5.55
N GLN A 733 -32.10 -48.98 5.46
CA GLN A 733 -32.48 -48.39 4.18
C GLN A 733 -31.25 -48.09 3.30
N LEU A 734 -30.17 -47.52 3.89
CA LEU A 734 -28.92 -47.28 3.17
C LEU A 734 -28.27 -48.59 2.68
N GLU A 735 -28.34 -49.66 3.46
CA GLU A 735 -27.89 -51.00 3.07
C GLU A 735 -28.74 -51.59 1.94
N ASP A 736 -30.07 -51.53 2.06
CA ASP A 736 -31.04 -52.06 1.08
C ASP A 736 -30.88 -51.40 -0.31
N TYR A 737 -30.50 -50.12 -0.36
CA TYR A 737 -30.23 -49.39 -1.60
C TYR A 737 -28.75 -49.33 -2.01
N GLU A 738 -27.86 -50.03 -1.30
CA GLU A 738 -26.40 -50.05 -1.53
C GLU A 738 -25.77 -48.63 -1.53
N ILE A 739 -26.26 -47.74 -0.66
CA ILE A 739 -25.85 -46.33 -0.58
C ILE A 739 -24.69 -46.17 0.41
N ALA A 740 -23.53 -45.80 -0.11
CA ALA A 740 -22.39 -45.40 0.71
C ALA A 740 -22.44 -43.91 1.04
N GLN A 741 -22.35 -43.56 2.34
CA GLN A 741 -22.30 -42.16 2.76
C GLN A 741 -20.89 -41.56 2.57
N PRO A 742 -20.76 -40.39 1.94
CA PRO A 742 -19.47 -39.70 1.77
C PRO A 742 -18.94 -39.12 3.10
N LEU A 743 -19.85 -38.86 4.03
CA LEU A 743 -19.61 -38.57 5.43
C LEU A 743 -20.32 -39.68 6.22
N GLN A 744 -19.61 -40.45 7.06
CA GLN A 744 -20.23 -41.54 7.84
C GLN A 744 -21.14 -41.01 8.95
N GLN A 745 -22.25 -40.38 8.57
CA GLN A 745 -23.20 -39.72 9.43
C GLN A 745 -23.76 -40.69 10.47
N LEU A 746 -24.14 -41.91 10.05
CA LEU A 746 -24.63 -42.95 10.97
C LEU A 746 -23.54 -43.91 11.43
N THR A 747 -22.41 -43.35 11.90
CA THR A 747 -21.24 -44.12 12.35
C THR A 747 -21.59 -45.22 13.34
N VAL A 748 -20.83 -46.32 13.33
CA VAL A 748 -21.00 -47.45 14.27
C VAL A 748 -20.40 -47.15 15.66
N ILE A 749 -19.65 -46.05 15.80
CA ILE A 749 -19.05 -45.62 17.07
C ILE A 749 -20.18 -45.38 18.09
N LYS A 750 -20.05 -46.01 19.26
CA LYS A 750 -21.02 -45.89 20.35
C LYS A 750 -20.49 -44.89 21.38
N LEU A 751 -21.05 -43.68 21.36
CA LEU A 751 -20.82 -42.67 22.40
C LEU A 751 -22.00 -42.63 23.35
N ASP A 752 -21.74 -42.38 24.64
CA ASP A 752 -22.76 -42.05 25.61
C ASP A 752 -23.31 -40.64 25.31
N LYS A 753 -24.43 -40.57 24.57
CA LYS A 753 -25.09 -39.32 24.17
C LYS A 753 -25.55 -38.47 25.36
N ASP A 754 -25.75 -39.09 26.53
CA ASP A 754 -26.18 -38.41 27.74
C ASP A 754 -24.99 -37.83 28.53
N ASN A 755 -23.77 -38.33 28.28
CA ASN A 755 -22.57 -37.90 28.98
C ASN A 755 -21.35 -37.73 28.05
N LEU A 756 -21.48 -36.85 27.07
CA LEU A 756 -20.41 -36.54 26.11
C LEU A 756 -19.14 -35.99 26.76
N LYS A 757 -19.24 -35.35 27.93
CA LYS A 757 -18.09 -34.86 28.67
C LYS A 757 -17.13 -35.99 29.05
N ASN A 758 -17.66 -37.10 29.56
CA ASN A 758 -16.85 -38.28 29.87
C ASN A 758 -16.23 -38.90 28.61
N GLU A 759 -16.89 -38.78 27.45
CA GLU A 759 -16.34 -39.24 26.17
C GLU A 759 -15.18 -38.34 25.70
N VAL A 760 -15.24 -37.02 25.93
CA VAL A 760 -14.10 -36.08 25.70
C VAL A 760 -12.91 -36.44 26.58
N GLU A 761 -13.14 -36.70 27.88
CA GLU A 761 -12.07 -37.04 28.84
C GLU A 761 -11.28 -38.32 28.47
N LYS A 762 -11.84 -39.21 27.63
CA LYS A 762 -11.12 -40.39 27.11
C LYS A 762 -10.08 -40.03 26.04
N ILE A 763 -10.29 -38.94 25.31
CA ILE A 763 -9.42 -38.47 24.20
C ILE A 763 -8.47 -37.39 24.67
N ASP A 764 -8.91 -36.58 25.63
CA ASP A 764 -8.11 -35.52 26.20
C ASP A 764 -6.79 -36.07 26.79
N ASN A 765 -5.72 -35.29 26.68
CA ASN A 765 -4.37 -35.65 27.11
C ASN A 765 -3.74 -36.88 26.40
N LEU A 766 -4.29 -37.38 25.29
CA LEU A 766 -3.70 -38.46 24.50
C LEU A 766 -2.44 -38.03 23.73
N GLU A 767 -1.52 -38.97 23.50
CA GLU A 767 -0.43 -38.78 22.55
C GLU A 767 -0.82 -39.26 21.14
N ILE A 768 -0.71 -38.36 20.16
CA ILE A 768 -0.89 -38.65 18.73
C ILE A 768 0.34 -38.23 17.93
N ALA A 769 0.44 -38.66 16.66
CA ALA A 769 1.49 -38.14 15.79
C ALA A 769 1.18 -36.67 15.43
N TYR A 770 2.17 -35.79 15.44
CA TYR A 770 2.01 -34.36 15.15
C TYR A 770 1.43 -34.14 13.74
N GLY A 771 1.89 -34.90 12.74
CA GLY A 771 1.30 -34.86 11.40
C GLY A 771 -0.17 -35.28 11.33
N THR A 772 -0.67 -36.06 12.30
CA THR A 772 -2.11 -36.37 12.42
C THR A 772 -2.89 -35.18 12.98
N PHE A 773 -2.32 -34.48 13.96
CA PHE A 773 -2.88 -33.23 14.50
C PHE A 773 -2.99 -32.16 13.40
N GLU A 774 -1.90 -31.93 12.64
CA GLU A 774 -1.90 -31.00 11.50
C GLU A 774 -2.91 -31.40 10.43
N ALA A 775 -2.97 -32.69 10.09
CA ALA A 775 -3.92 -33.19 9.10
C ALA A 775 -5.38 -33.01 9.53
N PHE A 776 -5.68 -33.14 10.83
CA PHE A 776 -7.04 -32.94 11.36
C PHE A 776 -7.48 -31.49 11.24
N GLY A 777 -6.69 -30.54 11.77
CA GLY A 777 -7.01 -29.12 11.67
C GLY A 777 -7.11 -28.62 10.23
N ALA A 778 -6.18 -29.04 9.36
CA ALA A 778 -6.19 -28.67 7.95
C ALA A 778 -7.38 -29.26 7.18
N ARG A 779 -7.79 -30.50 7.47
CA ARG A 779 -8.91 -31.17 6.78
C ARG A 779 -10.23 -30.42 6.98
N TYR A 780 -10.44 -29.86 8.16
CA TYR A 780 -11.68 -29.19 8.55
C TYR A 780 -11.56 -27.66 8.53
N GLU A 781 -10.53 -27.12 7.85
CA GLU A 781 -10.30 -25.68 7.67
C GLU A 781 -10.31 -24.88 8.99
N MET A 782 -9.79 -25.47 10.08
CA MET A 782 -9.74 -24.83 11.39
C MET A 782 -8.69 -23.71 11.41
N TYR A 783 -8.96 -22.66 12.20
CA TYR A 783 -8.02 -21.56 12.41
C TYR A 783 -6.80 -22.06 13.19
N SER A 784 -5.60 -21.83 12.67
CA SER A 784 -4.34 -22.25 13.28
C SER A 784 -3.62 -21.13 14.04
N GLU A 785 -3.08 -21.46 15.21
CA GLU A 785 -2.11 -20.63 15.94
C GLU A 785 -0.71 -21.26 15.81
N TYR A 786 0.30 -20.46 15.45
CA TYR A 786 1.66 -20.94 15.20
C TYR A 786 2.65 -20.55 16.32
N ILE A 787 3.61 -21.42 16.60
CA ILE A 787 4.86 -21.09 17.29
C ILE A 787 5.93 -20.83 16.22
N GLY A 788 6.50 -19.63 16.23
CA GLY A 788 7.45 -19.22 15.19
C GLY A 788 6.76 -19.07 13.84
N TYR A 789 7.35 -19.62 12.78
CA TYR A 789 6.82 -19.51 11.41
C TYR A 789 6.13 -20.77 10.88
N ASP A 790 6.45 -21.96 11.42
CA ASP A 790 6.15 -23.22 10.73
C ASP A 790 5.48 -24.30 11.60
N VAL A 791 5.47 -24.18 12.94
CA VAL A 791 4.87 -25.19 13.84
C VAL A 791 3.51 -24.71 14.33
N VAL A 792 2.45 -25.47 14.07
CA VAL A 792 1.09 -25.19 14.57
C VAL A 792 0.96 -25.71 15.99
N LYS A 793 0.58 -24.83 16.92
CA LYS A 793 0.34 -25.15 18.32
C LYS A 793 -1.12 -25.47 18.60
N SER A 794 -2.03 -24.76 17.95
CA SER A 794 -3.47 -24.86 18.24
C SER A 794 -4.28 -24.82 16.96
N TYR A 795 -5.37 -25.56 16.95
CA TYR A 795 -6.46 -25.39 15.99
C TYR A 795 -7.75 -25.01 16.72
N SER A 796 -8.51 -24.09 16.15
CA SER A 796 -9.81 -23.69 16.67
C SER A 796 -10.88 -23.61 15.59
N LEU A 797 -12.10 -23.94 16.00
CA LEU A 797 -13.31 -23.85 15.19
C LEU A 797 -14.38 -23.09 15.97
N LYS A 798 -15.13 -22.23 15.29
CA LYS A 798 -16.21 -21.45 15.88
C LYS A 798 -17.45 -21.49 15.00
N THR A 799 -18.61 -21.65 15.62
CA THR A 799 -19.92 -21.61 14.94
C THR A 799 -20.59 -20.23 15.05
N LYS A 800 -21.63 -20.01 14.24
CA LYS A 800 -22.45 -18.78 14.30
C LYS A 800 -23.13 -18.57 15.66
N ASN A 801 -23.44 -19.66 16.37
CA ASN A 801 -24.14 -19.62 17.65
C ASN A 801 -23.18 -19.42 18.85
N GLY A 802 -21.88 -19.24 18.59
CA GLY A 802 -20.89 -18.99 19.63
C GLY A 802 -20.21 -20.24 20.19
N ASP A 803 -20.60 -21.45 19.78
CA ASP A 803 -19.89 -22.68 20.15
C ASP A 803 -18.48 -22.67 19.55
N THR A 804 -17.50 -23.00 20.37
CA THR A 804 -16.08 -23.04 20.05
C THR A 804 -15.46 -24.37 20.44
N PHE A 805 -14.56 -24.85 19.60
CA PHE A 805 -13.73 -26.02 19.85
C PHE A 805 -12.28 -25.62 19.66
N THR A 806 -11.42 -26.02 20.59
CA THR A 806 -9.98 -25.82 20.52
C THR A 806 -9.28 -27.13 20.79
N ILE A 807 -8.26 -27.45 19.99
CA ILE A 807 -7.34 -28.56 20.22
C ILE A 807 -5.91 -28.01 20.21
N ASP A 808 -5.23 -28.14 21.34
CA ASP A 808 -3.85 -27.72 21.52
C ASP A 808 -2.92 -28.93 21.45
N ALA A 809 -1.71 -28.74 20.90
CA ALA A 809 -0.63 -29.71 20.95
C ALA A 809 0.53 -29.18 21.80
N ASP A 810 1.09 -30.03 22.65
CA ASP A 810 2.32 -29.76 23.41
C ASP A 810 3.54 -29.85 22.47
N VAL A 811 3.92 -28.70 21.90
CA VAL A 811 4.94 -28.59 20.84
C VAL A 811 5.92 -27.42 21.08
N ASP A 812 7.11 -27.52 20.48
CA ASP A 812 8.10 -26.46 20.44
C ASP A 812 8.54 -26.16 18.99
N SER A 813 9.40 -25.14 18.81
CA SER A 813 9.83 -24.70 17.46
C SER A 813 10.59 -25.75 16.64
N ASN A 814 10.98 -26.88 17.23
CA ASN A 814 11.72 -27.97 16.58
C ASN A 814 10.87 -29.24 16.39
N THR A 815 9.58 -29.22 16.73
CA THR A 815 8.69 -30.38 16.55
C THR A 815 8.59 -30.75 15.07
N ASP A 816 8.83 -32.03 14.76
CA ASP A 816 8.77 -32.59 13.41
C ASP A 816 7.41 -33.28 13.16
N PHE A 817 7.00 -33.38 11.90
CA PHE A 817 5.81 -34.07 11.42
C PHE A 817 5.63 -35.49 12.00
N HIS A 818 6.73 -36.20 12.27
CA HIS A 818 6.70 -37.57 12.79
C HIS A 818 6.70 -37.69 14.32
N ASP A 819 6.84 -36.58 15.05
CA ASP A 819 6.91 -36.60 16.50
C ASP A 819 5.57 -36.99 17.14
N ARG A 820 5.63 -37.48 18.37
CA ARG A 820 4.45 -37.79 19.19
C ARG A 820 4.21 -36.61 20.13
N VAL A 821 3.01 -36.04 20.05
CA VAL A 821 2.62 -34.85 20.81
C VAL A 821 1.38 -35.15 21.62
N LYS A 822 1.33 -34.57 22.82
CA LYS A 822 0.18 -34.66 23.69
C LYS A 822 -0.83 -33.59 23.27
N ILE A 823 -2.12 -33.94 23.22
CA ILE A 823 -3.19 -33.01 22.87
C ILE A 823 -4.09 -32.67 24.06
N ASP A 824 -4.54 -31.43 24.13
CA ASP A 824 -5.55 -30.96 25.08
C ASP A 824 -6.77 -30.44 24.31
N ILE A 825 -7.98 -30.84 24.70
CA ILE A 825 -9.23 -30.55 23.99
C ILE A 825 -10.17 -29.69 24.85
N TYR A 826 -10.70 -28.64 24.24
CA TYR A 826 -11.60 -27.69 24.89
C TYR A 826 -12.86 -27.46 24.05
N PHE A 827 -14.00 -27.42 24.74
CA PHE A 827 -15.29 -26.99 24.20
C PHE A 827 -15.82 -25.87 25.08
N ASP A 828 -16.17 -24.74 24.47
CA ASP A 828 -16.69 -23.57 25.17
C ASP A 828 -17.73 -22.83 24.31
N ASN A 829 -18.51 -21.95 24.89
CA ASN A 829 -19.41 -21.05 24.17
C ASN A 829 -19.09 -19.60 24.56
N GLU A 830 -18.90 -18.72 23.57
CA GLU A 830 -18.51 -17.34 23.82
C GLU A 830 -19.49 -16.53 24.69
N ASN A 831 -20.76 -16.94 24.72
CA ASN A 831 -21.81 -16.31 25.53
C ASN A 831 -21.93 -16.96 26.92
N GLY A 832 -21.11 -17.96 27.24
CA GLY A 832 -21.17 -18.74 28.48
C GLY A 832 -22.37 -19.69 28.55
N GLU A 833 -22.98 -20.01 27.40
CA GLU A 833 -24.08 -20.96 27.28
C GLU A 833 -23.57 -22.42 27.27
N GLU A 834 -24.48 -23.38 27.41
CA GLU A 834 -24.11 -24.80 27.29
C GLU A 834 -23.78 -25.12 25.82
N VAL A 835 -22.59 -25.67 25.57
CA VAL A 835 -22.14 -26.04 24.23
C VAL A 835 -23.07 -27.10 23.65
N SER A 836 -23.44 -26.96 22.37
CA SER A 836 -24.35 -27.89 21.70
C SER A 836 -23.85 -29.34 21.75
N LYS A 837 -24.71 -30.26 22.20
CA LYS A 837 -24.44 -31.71 22.18
C LYS A 837 -24.08 -32.20 20.78
N ARG A 838 -24.72 -31.66 19.74
CA ARG A 838 -24.40 -31.94 18.32
C ARG A 838 -22.97 -31.55 17.99
N PHE A 839 -22.56 -30.36 18.40
CA PHE A 839 -21.21 -29.84 18.12
C PHE A 839 -20.14 -30.74 18.76
N ILE A 840 -20.31 -31.07 20.05
CA ILE A 840 -19.40 -31.98 20.77
C ILE A 840 -19.39 -33.38 20.14
N TYR A 841 -20.58 -33.97 19.93
CA TYR A 841 -20.72 -35.32 19.39
C TYR A 841 -20.05 -35.46 18.02
N THR A 842 -20.29 -34.52 17.11
CA THR A 842 -19.73 -34.58 15.76
C THR A 842 -18.21 -34.46 15.78
N LEU A 843 -17.64 -33.50 16.53
CA LEU A 843 -16.19 -33.34 16.63
C LEU A 843 -15.50 -34.55 17.29
N LEU A 844 -16.13 -35.17 18.30
CA LEU A 844 -15.67 -36.43 18.88
C LEU A 844 -15.59 -37.54 17.82
N VAL A 845 -16.66 -37.73 17.05
CA VAL A 845 -16.67 -38.73 15.97
C VAL A 845 -15.56 -38.47 14.96
N LEU A 846 -15.36 -37.21 14.55
CA LEU A 846 -14.30 -36.86 13.60
C LEU A 846 -12.90 -37.16 14.16
N MET A 847 -12.64 -36.80 15.42
CA MET A 847 -11.38 -37.11 16.10
C MET A 847 -11.15 -38.62 16.23
N ILE A 848 -12.17 -39.40 16.62
CA ILE A 848 -12.05 -40.86 16.78
C ILE A 848 -11.67 -41.52 15.44
N TRP A 849 -12.25 -41.07 14.33
CA TRP A 849 -11.91 -41.56 13.01
C TRP A 849 -10.50 -41.13 12.56
N ASP A 850 -10.20 -39.84 12.60
CA ASP A 850 -8.94 -39.32 12.08
C ASP A 850 -7.74 -39.75 12.94
N PHE A 851 -7.92 -39.90 14.25
CA PHE A 851 -6.91 -40.37 15.18
C PHE A 851 -6.87 -41.90 15.32
N ARG A 852 -7.80 -42.61 14.66
CA ARG A 852 -7.92 -44.08 14.68
C ARG A 852 -8.13 -44.65 16.09
N LEU A 853 -9.02 -44.04 16.85
CA LEU A 853 -9.33 -44.38 18.23
C LEU A 853 -10.56 -45.31 18.36
N THR A 854 -11.00 -45.96 17.29
CA THR A 854 -12.19 -46.82 17.30
C THR A 854 -12.09 -47.99 18.26
N ASP A 855 -10.90 -48.42 18.67
CA ASP A 855 -10.74 -49.49 19.67
C ASP A 855 -10.97 -48.99 21.12
N LEU A 856 -10.99 -47.67 21.32
CA LEU A 856 -11.20 -47.03 22.62
C LEU A 856 -12.69 -46.78 22.93
N PHE A 857 -13.57 -46.89 21.91
CA PHE A 857 -15.01 -46.58 21.95
C PHE A 857 -15.83 -47.67 21.25
#